data_AF-A0A2T7CPD7-F1
#
_entry.id   AF-A0A2T7CPD7-F1
#
_cell.length_a   1.000
_cell.length_b   1.000
_cell.length_c   1.000
_cell.angle_alpha   90.00
_cell.angle_beta   90.00
_cell.angle_gamma   90.00
#
_symmetry.space_group_name_H-M   'P 1'
#
loop_
_entity.id
_entity.type
_entity.pdbx_description
1 polymer ?
#
loop_
_entity_poly.entity_id
_entity_poly.type
_entity_poly.pdbx_seq_one_letter_code
_entity_poly.pdbx_strand_id
1 'polypeptide(L)'
;MDAGEASELQARLAAAVHALNHDADPSARLAANQWLLALQRSPQGWAVATALLAAPDPPPPADLLFFAAQMLRRKIQAPGPALPGAGLAPQLLDALLLAARRFCATPAPRQLLTQICLALSALALRAEGGVDGLFARLPHLPAPAVLELLTVLPEEAAQDQAGDTGVDAAARCRFTRELLAHAPAVLEFLHSQSEKVPANDDGLPLHERNRRILRCLLSWVRVGCFSETPATTLATHPLLTFAFNSLQVPFSFDVSIEVMTELVSQHQELPEAFLSKMPYIREVLLLPALANRSEKIIAGLACLMCEVGQAAPALVAEGGSQALALADALLRCVAFTSEDWEIADSTLQFWCSLAHFILGTDVKTAKRNASQELFLPVFSSLLDALLFRAQIDTDEHGTDGAPCIPDGLAQFRMNLEELLVDICLLLGAPAYMNKLFSRGWDFSSQSVPWKEVEVKMYALSMVADTILQDESPFDFSMIMHFVNILSSRTPVELNGSLFMVYKSFGDVIGSYSKWLSSSQSNIKPLLLFCASGISKSVSSNACSLALRKLCEDASSFIHEPQNLEILFWISEGMDKGNLRLEDEEEIISAITHALSSVHDKELRKSSLARLLCSSYSAVEKIIDIDRDNSLRQNPATYTQSLDLAVRGLYRMSALFGHLSTPITSGLVDDDIILVLLGIFWPLLEKLFRSSHMENVSLSAAVCRSLSSAIHTCGQHFHVLLPKVLECLSTNFLRFQRHDCFLRTSANVIEEFGHKEEFGALCVRTFETLSSASSILTLNSSYMCDQEPDLVEAYTYFTSMFIRCCPKEALVASSSLLELSFQKAAVCSTAMHRGAALAAMSYMSCFLEVVLAAVLESPECIPNGSPGVALIQILARCGEGLLSNVLYALLGVSALSRVHKSATILQHLAALCSFCERTTWKAVLNWSSLCGWLQSTVKSLPSEYLKQGEAEMIIPLWLKVLEDAGSDYLHSRTGDNIINHQGYMQGKGGRTLKRIIRDFAESHRNAPTPCPS
;
A
#
# COMPACT_ATOMS: atom_id res chain seq x y z
N MET A 1 10.30 -46.21 29.39
CA MET A 1 10.70 -46.69 28.05
C MET A 1 11.72 -47.78 28.28
N ASP A 2 11.47 -48.99 27.81
CA ASP A 2 12.42 -50.10 27.92
C ASP A 2 13.63 -49.83 27.01
N ALA A 3 14.82 -50.33 27.40
CA ALA A 3 16.07 -50.03 26.69
C ALA A 3 16.06 -50.47 25.21
N GLY A 4 15.28 -51.52 24.88
CA GLY A 4 15.08 -51.99 23.50
C GLY A 4 14.26 -51.02 22.64
N GLU A 5 13.16 -50.47 23.17
CA GLU A 5 12.32 -49.50 22.46
C GLU A 5 13.06 -48.17 22.21
N ALA A 6 13.91 -47.76 23.15
CA ALA A 6 14.73 -46.56 23.03
C ALA A 6 15.72 -46.64 21.86
N SER A 7 16.36 -47.81 21.70
CA SER A 7 17.34 -48.07 20.66
C SER A 7 16.69 -48.16 19.27
N GLU A 8 15.51 -48.78 19.18
CA GLU A 8 14.75 -48.84 17.92
C GLU A 8 14.29 -47.45 17.47
N LEU A 9 13.81 -46.62 18.40
CA LEU A 9 13.35 -45.27 18.09
C LEU A 9 14.49 -44.35 17.66
N GLN A 10 15.69 -44.49 18.25
CA GLN A 10 16.90 -43.79 17.81
C GLN A 10 17.33 -44.19 16.40
N ALA A 11 17.28 -45.49 16.07
CA ALA A 11 17.61 -45.98 14.73
C ALA A 11 16.63 -45.46 13.67
N ARG A 12 15.32 -45.44 13.97
CA ARG A 12 14.29 -44.88 13.08
C ARG A 12 14.44 -43.38 12.89
N LEU A 13 14.81 -42.65 13.95
CA LEU A 13 15.10 -41.22 13.86
C LEU A 13 16.32 -40.94 12.98
N ALA A 14 17.41 -41.70 13.13
CA ALA A 14 18.59 -41.58 12.28
C ALA A 14 18.26 -41.82 10.80
N ALA A 15 17.46 -42.85 10.49
CA ALA A 15 17.01 -43.14 9.14
C ALA A 15 16.14 -42.03 8.55
N ALA A 16 15.21 -41.47 9.34
CA ALA A 16 14.33 -40.39 8.89
C ALA A 16 15.08 -39.06 8.65
N VAL A 17 16.05 -38.71 9.50
CA VAL A 17 16.89 -37.52 9.29
C VAL A 17 17.78 -37.69 8.05
N HIS A 18 18.34 -38.88 7.85
CA HIS A 18 19.11 -39.18 6.65
C HIS A 18 18.24 -39.07 5.39
N ALA A 19 17.02 -39.62 5.42
CA ALA A 19 16.09 -39.54 4.29
C ALA A 19 15.68 -38.08 3.99
N LEU A 20 15.46 -37.25 5.01
CA LEU A 20 15.10 -35.85 4.83
C LEU A 20 16.19 -35.03 4.10
N ASN A 21 17.46 -35.25 4.47
CA ASN A 21 18.58 -34.44 3.98
C ASN A 21 19.22 -34.99 2.69
N HIS A 22 19.22 -36.31 2.50
CA HIS A 22 20.06 -36.97 1.49
C HIS A 22 19.29 -37.84 0.48
N ASP A 23 17.96 -38.03 0.64
CA ASP A 23 17.16 -38.83 -0.31
C ASP A 23 16.79 -38.02 -1.57
N ALA A 24 16.99 -38.63 -2.74
CA ALA A 24 16.67 -38.02 -4.02
C ALA A 24 15.16 -38.00 -4.31
N ASP A 25 14.37 -38.90 -3.70
CA ASP A 25 12.93 -38.99 -3.90
C ASP A 25 12.18 -37.93 -3.04
N PRO A 26 11.44 -36.99 -3.66
CA PRO A 26 10.62 -36.02 -2.93
C PRO A 26 9.53 -36.68 -2.07
N SER A 27 9.04 -37.86 -2.44
CA SER A 27 7.99 -38.57 -1.68
C SER A 27 8.53 -39.16 -0.38
N ALA A 28 9.74 -39.72 -0.41
CA ALA A 28 10.46 -40.20 0.77
C ALA A 28 10.82 -39.05 1.73
N ARG A 29 11.26 -37.90 1.19
CA ARG A 29 11.50 -36.68 2.00
C ARG A 29 10.24 -36.16 2.68
N LEU A 30 9.10 -36.16 1.99
CA LEU A 30 7.82 -35.77 2.56
C LEU A 30 7.39 -36.71 3.71
N ALA A 31 7.48 -38.03 3.49
CA ALA A 31 7.13 -39.04 4.50
C ALA A 31 8.04 -38.95 5.73
N ALA A 32 9.34 -38.76 5.53
CA ALA A 32 10.30 -38.53 6.60
C ALA A 32 9.95 -37.26 7.39
N ASN A 33 9.67 -36.13 6.71
CA ASN A 33 9.29 -34.88 7.36
C ASN A 33 7.99 -35.03 8.19
N GLN A 34 6.97 -35.68 7.65
CA GLN A 34 5.70 -35.93 8.37
C GLN A 34 5.92 -36.76 9.64
N TRP A 35 6.73 -37.82 9.55
CA TRP A 35 7.05 -38.65 10.71
C TRP A 35 7.87 -37.87 11.75
N LEU A 36 8.85 -37.07 11.31
CA LEU A 36 9.65 -36.22 12.19
C LEU A 36 8.81 -35.15 12.90
N LEU A 37 7.83 -34.54 12.22
CA LEU A 37 6.86 -33.62 12.83
C LEU A 37 5.96 -34.33 13.84
N ALA A 38 5.52 -35.57 13.56
CA ALA A 38 4.75 -36.37 14.50
C ALA A 38 5.57 -36.71 15.76
N LEU A 39 6.85 -37.07 15.59
CA LEU A 39 7.78 -37.32 16.69
C LEU A 39 8.04 -36.05 17.51
N GLN A 40 8.18 -34.88 16.86
CA GLN A 40 8.32 -33.59 17.54
C GLN A 40 7.12 -33.31 18.47
N ARG A 41 5.90 -33.75 18.11
CA ARG A 41 4.70 -33.60 18.96
C ARG A 41 4.57 -34.69 20.03
N SER A 42 5.28 -35.80 19.93
CA SER A 42 5.14 -36.94 20.85
C SER A 42 5.89 -36.73 22.18
N PRO A 43 5.49 -37.39 23.28
CA PRO A 43 6.21 -37.33 24.56
C PRO A 43 7.57 -38.02 24.50
N GLN A 44 7.72 -39.04 23.64
CA GLN A 44 8.96 -39.81 23.47
C GLN A 44 10.11 -38.96 22.89
N GLY A 45 9.79 -37.90 22.13
CA GLY A 45 10.78 -37.00 21.55
C GLY A 45 11.72 -36.34 22.58
N TRP A 46 11.23 -36.08 23.81
CA TRP A 46 12.07 -35.52 24.88
C TRP A 46 13.22 -36.44 25.27
N ALA A 47 12.91 -37.72 25.52
CA ALA A 47 13.88 -38.70 25.98
C ALA A 47 14.88 -39.05 24.88
N VAL A 48 14.41 -39.24 23.64
CA VAL A 48 15.26 -39.60 22.49
C VAL A 48 16.25 -38.50 22.15
N ALA A 49 15.79 -37.24 22.06
CA ALA A 49 16.67 -36.13 21.72
C ALA A 49 17.71 -35.87 22.82
N THR A 50 17.32 -35.97 24.10
CA THR A 50 18.25 -35.84 25.24
C THR A 50 19.29 -36.96 25.24
N ALA A 51 18.88 -38.21 24.98
CA ALA A 51 19.78 -39.35 24.91
C ALA A 51 20.79 -39.25 23.75
N LEU A 52 20.38 -38.69 22.60
CA LEU A 52 21.28 -38.46 21.46
C LEU A 52 22.37 -37.43 21.78
N LEU A 53 22.02 -36.33 22.47
CA LEU A 53 23.00 -35.32 22.90
C LEU A 53 23.95 -35.86 23.99
N ALA A 54 23.48 -36.80 24.82
CA ALA A 54 24.24 -37.44 25.89
C ALA A 54 25.01 -38.71 25.46
N ALA A 55 24.89 -39.15 24.20
CA ALA A 55 25.45 -40.42 23.73
C ALA A 55 27.00 -40.48 23.87
N PRO A 56 27.61 -41.58 24.32
CA PRO A 56 29.07 -41.68 24.50
C PRO A 56 29.84 -41.54 23.18
N ASP A 57 31.15 -41.27 23.26
CA ASP A 57 32.00 -41.17 22.06
C ASP A 57 32.20 -42.55 21.38
N PRO A 58 32.26 -42.62 20.03
CA PRO A 58 32.19 -41.50 19.07
C PRO A 58 30.79 -40.90 18.96
N PRO A 59 30.68 -39.56 18.80
CA PRO A 59 29.39 -38.90 18.75
C PRO A 59 28.57 -39.33 17.51
N PRO A 60 27.22 -39.31 17.60
CA PRO A 60 26.36 -39.50 16.44
C PRO A 60 26.65 -38.48 15.31
N PRO A 61 26.18 -38.72 14.07
CA PRO A 61 26.35 -37.79 12.96
C PRO A 61 25.87 -36.36 13.30
N ALA A 62 26.60 -35.36 12.81
CA ALA A 62 26.33 -33.93 13.07
C ALA A 62 24.87 -33.52 12.75
N ASP A 63 24.33 -33.97 11.62
CA ASP A 63 22.95 -33.68 11.18
C ASP A 63 21.91 -34.21 12.17
N LEU A 64 22.17 -35.40 12.75
CA LEU A 64 21.30 -36.03 13.73
C LEU A 64 21.33 -35.29 15.08
N LEU A 65 22.52 -34.88 15.52
CA LEU A 65 22.68 -34.06 16.72
C LEU A 65 22.03 -32.68 16.55
N PHE A 66 22.17 -32.06 15.38
CA PHE A 66 21.54 -30.78 15.06
C PHE A 66 20.01 -30.89 15.12
N PHE A 67 19.45 -31.94 14.50
CA PHE A 67 18.01 -32.19 14.54
C PHE A 67 17.52 -32.48 15.98
N ALA A 68 18.30 -33.21 16.78
CA ALA A 68 17.97 -33.46 18.18
C ALA A 68 17.90 -32.15 19.00
N ALA A 69 18.90 -31.27 18.85
CA ALA A 69 18.90 -29.95 19.50
C ALA A 69 17.73 -29.07 19.03
N GLN A 70 17.45 -29.04 17.73
CA GLN A 70 16.32 -28.30 17.15
C GLN A 70 14.96 -28.85 17.63
N MET A 71 14.83 -30.18 17.75
CA MET A 71 13.64 -30.83 18.31
C MET A 71 13.41 -30.40 19.75
N LEU A 72 14.45 -30.42 20.60
CA LEU A 72 14.32 -29.97 21.99
C LEU A 72 13.88 -28.51 22.06
N ARG A 73 14.52 -27.61 21.31
CA ARG A 73 14.11 -26.19 21.22
C ARG A 73 12.62 -26.05 20.87
N ARG A 74 12.18 -26.67 19.77
CA ARG A 74 10.77 -26.59 19.32
C ARG A 74 9.80 -27.15 20.35
N LYS A 75 10.17 -28.24 21.03
CA LYS A 75 9.33 -28.85 22.07
C LYS A 75 9.22 -27.97 23.31
N ILE A 76 10.27 -27.23 23.65
CA ILE A 76 10.24 -26.22 24.73
C ILE A 76 9.36 -25.03 24.34
N GLN A 77 9.39 -24.61 23.07
CA GLN A 77 8.64 -23.45 22.57
C GLN A 77 7.16 -23.74 22.22
N ALA A 78 6.76 -25.02 22.10
CA ALA A 78 5.42 -25.38 21.63
C ALA A 78 4.31 -25.02 22.65
N PRO A 79 3.16 -24.45 22.21
CA PRO A 79 2.02 -24.18 23.06
C PRO A 79 1.32 -25.50 23.41
N GLY A 80 1.62 -26.04 24.59
CA GLY A 80 1.04 -27.28 25.13
C GLY A 80 0.99 -27.22 26.66
N PRO A 81 0.43 -28.25 27.34
CA PRO A 81 0.40 -28.29 28.80
C PRO A 81 1.83 -28.12 29.31
N ALA A 82 2.00 -27.26 30.33
CA ALA A 82 3.28 -26.85 30.93
C ALA A 82 4.30 -28.02 30.97
N LEU A 83 5.58 -27.70 30.73
CA LEU A 83 6.74 -28.62 30.81
C LEU A 83 6.43 -29.78 31.76
N PRO A 84 6.41 -31.05 31.31
CA PRO A 84 5.84 -32.15 32.07
C PRO A 84 6.52 -32.31 33.43
N GLY A 85 5.86 -31.84 34.49
CA GLY A 85 6.26 -31.95 35.90
C GLY A 85 7.46 -31.10 36.33
N ALA A 86 7.45 -30.62 37.58
CA ALA A 86 8.51 -29.82 38.21
C ALA A 86 9.92 -30.48 38.22
N GLY A 87 10.02 -31.78 37.92
CA GLY A 87 11.29 -32.53 37.91
C GLY A 87 12.04 -32.57 36.57
N LEU A 88 11.38 -32.30 35.43
CA LEU A 88 11.98 -32.53 34.10
C LEU A 88 12.80 -31.32 33.60
N ALA A 89 12.40 -30.10 33.97
CA ALA A 89 13.11 -28.87 33.64
C ALA A 89 14.57 -28.83 34.17
N PRO A 90 14.86 -29.11 35.46
CA PRO A 90 16.24 -29.08 35.95
C PRO A 90 17.13 -30.18 35.33
N GLN A 91 16.57 -31.37 35.05
CA GLN A 91 17.29 -32.45 34.38
C GLN A 91 17.63 -32.10 32.93
N LEU A 92 16.69 -31.47 32.22
CA LEU A 92 16.90 -31.00 30.86
C LEU A 92 17.94 -29.87 30.81
N LEU A 93 17.90 -28.95 31.78
CA LEU A 93 18.90 -27.90 31.94
C LEU A 93 20.31 -28.50 32.12
N ASP A 94 20.48 -29.46 33.04
CA ASP A 94 21.77 -30.13 33.25
C ASP A 94 22.26 -30.88 32.00
N ALA A 95 21.35 -31.57 31.29
CA ALA A 95 21.69 -32.29 30.06
C ALA A 95 22.13 -31.35 28.93
N LEU A 96 21.43 -30.23 28.74
CA LEU A 96 21.78 -29.22 27.73
C LEU A 96 23.08 -28.49 28.07
N LEU A 97 23.35 -28.19 29.35
CA LEU A 97 24.62 -27.60 29.79
C LEU A 97 25.80 -28.55 29.54
N LEU A 98 25.62 -29.85 29.82
CA LEU A 98 26.63 -30.86 29.52
C LEU A 98 26.87 -30.99 28.01
N ALA A 99 25.80 -30.95 27.20
CA ALA A 99 25.91 -30.95 25.74
C ALA A 99 26.65 -29.70 25.24
N ALA A 100 26.34 -28.51 25.77
CA ALA A 100 27.01 -27.26 25.41
C ALA A 100 28.52 -27.33 25.74
N ARG A 101 28.88 -27.86 26.91
CA ARG A 101 30.29 -28.07 27.31
C ARG A 101 31.02 -29.06 26.40
N ARG A 102 30.33 -30.08 25.91
CA ARG A 102 30.92 -31.10 25.02
C ARG A 102 31.13 -30.57 23.60
N PHE A 103 30.12 -29.91 23.04
CA PHE A 103 30.08 -29.52 21.63
C PHE A 103 30.63 -28.11 21.36
N CYS A 104 31.23 -27.44 22.35
CA CYS A 104 31.89 -26.15 22.14
C CYS A 104 33.34 -26.24 21.64
N ALA A 105 33.97 -27.42 21.74
CA ALA A 105 35.33 -27.66 21.27
C ALA A 105 35.33 -28.16 19.81
N THR A 106 36.31 -27.72 19.01
CA THR A 106 36.52 -28.25 17.65
C THR A 106 36.90 -29.73 17.71
N PRO A 107 36.34 -30.60 16.83
CA PRO A 107 35.77 -30.28 15.50
C PRO A 107 34.22 -30.19 15.43
N ALA A 108 33.50 -29.95 16.53
CA ALA A 108 32.04 -29.93 16.50
C ALA A 108 31.44 -28.79 15.62
N PRO A 109 30.31 -29.02 14.93
CA PRO A 109 29.66 -27.99 14.11
C PRO A 109 29.14 -26.83 14.97
N ARG A 110 29.49 -25.59 14.63
CA ARG A 110 29.09 -24.39 15.39
C ARG A 110 27.57 -24.24 15.50
N GLN A 111 26.87 -24.55 14.41
CA GLN A 111 25.41 -24.49 14.35
C GLN A 111 24.73 -25.40 15.39
N LEU A 112 25.38 -26.51 15.79
CA LEU A 112 24.88 -27.38 16.84
C LEU A 112 24.90 -26.68 18.20
N LEU A 113 26.01 -26.01 18.54
CA LEU A 113 26.13 -25.24 19.77
C LEU A 113 25.06 -24.15 19.84
N THR A 114 24.85 -23.39 18.76
CA THR A 114 23.80 -22.37 18.68
C THR A 114 22.41 -22.96 18.95
N GLN A 115 22.06 -24.11 18.36
CA GLN A 115 20.76 -24.77 18.63
C GLN A 115 20.62 -25.23 20.09
N ILE A 116 21.69 -25.73 20.70
CA ILE A 116 21.70 -26.11 22.13
C ILE A 116 21.50 -24.86 23.00
N CYS A 117 22.19 -23.76 22.70
CA CYS A 117 22.07 -22.48 23.40
C CYS A 117 20.67 -21.84 23.24
N LEU A 118 20.05 -21.95 22.06
CA LEU A 118 18.66 -21.53 21.84
C LEU A 118 17.68 -22.38 22.64
N ALA A 119 17.90 -23.70 22.74
CA ALA A 119 17.09 -24.56 23.60
C ALA A 119 17.24 -24.20 25.09
N LEU A 120 18.47 -23.91 25.55
CA LEU A 120 18.74 -23.40 26.90
C LEU A 120 18.02 -22.07 27.18
N SER A 121 18.04 -21.15 26.22
CA SER A 121 17.41 -19.84 26.35
C SER A 121 15.88 -19.96 26.40
N ALA A 122 15.29 -20.76 25.51
CA ALA A 122 13.86 -21.05 25.51
C ALA A 122 13.41 -21.73 26.82
N LEU A 123 14.27 -22.57 27.42
CA LEU A 123 14.02 -23.21 28.71
C LEU A 123 14.08 -22.20 29.86
N ALA A 124 15.08 -21.30 29.86
CA ALA A 124 15.23 -20.26 30.88
C ALA A 124 14.01 -19.31 30.94
N LEU A 125 13.39 -19.00 29.80
CA LEU A 125 12.14 -18.21 29.76
C LEU A 125 10.95 -18.93 30.43
N ARG A 126 10.96 -20.27 30.50
CA ARG A 126 9.79 -21.10 30.85
C ARG A 126 9.92 -21.91 32.15
N ALA A 127 11.12 -22.08 32.70
CA ALA A 127 11.39 -22.89 33.88
C ALA A 127 11.32 -22.09 35.20
N GLU A 128 10.96 -22.76 36.30
CA GLU A 128 11.09 -22.18 37.66
C GLU A 128 12.58 -21.99 38.01
N GLY A 129 12.95 -20.79 38.45
CA GLY A 129 14.35 -20.38 38.65
C GLY A 129 14.96 -19.60 37.48
N GLY A 130 14.27 -19.55 36.33
CA GLY A 130 14.46 -18.53 35.30
C GLY A 130 15.89 -18.32 34.82
N VAL A 131 16.24 -17.04 34.63
CA VAL A 131 17.59 -16.61 34.20
C VAL A 131 18.61 -16.81 35.32
N ASP A 132 18.23 -16.58 36.57
CA ASP A 132 19.12 -16.70 37.74
C ASP A 132 19.72 -18.11 37.88
N GLY A 133 18.89 -19.14 37.69
CA GLY A 133 19.32 -20.54 37.72
C GLY A 133 20.31 -20.90 36.61
N LEU A 134 20.16 -20.28 35.43
CA LEU A 134 21.10 -20.42 34.32
C LEU A 134 22.44 -19.74 34.65
N PHE A 135 22.39 -18.50 35.17
CA PHE A 135 23.58 -17.73 35.53
C PHE A 135 24.39 -18.37 36.66
N ALA A 136 23.74 -19.01 37.63
CA ALA A 136 24.42 -19.77 38.69
C ALA A 136 25.30 -20.92 38.14
N ARG A 137 24.98 -21.46 36.96
CA ARG A 137 25.70 -22.59 36.33
C ARG A 137 26.65 -22.18 35.21
N LEU A 138 26.58 -20.93 34.72
CA LEU A 138 27.49 -20.38 33.69
C LEU A 138 28.98 -20.56 34.01
N PRO A 139 29.47 -20.38 35.26
CA PRO A 139 30.90 -20.52 35.57
C PRO A 139 31.48 -21.92 35.29
N HIS A 140 30.63 -22.95 35.16
CA HIS A 140 31.04 -24.32 34.86
C HIS A 140 31.17 -24.61 33.35
N LEU A 141 30.77 -23.67 32.50
CA LEU A 141 30.88 -23.76 31.04
C LEU A 141 32.19 -23.12 30.54
N PRO A 142 32.77 -23.65 29.46
CA PRO A 142 33.92 -23.02 28.81
C PRO A 142 33.52 -21.72 28.09
N ALA A 143 34.46 -20.78 27.98
CA ALA A 143 34.19 -19.43 27.46
C ALA A 143 33.48 -19.37 26.09
N PRO A 144 33.78 -20.24 25.10
CA PRO A 144 33.04 -20.25 23.83
C PRO A 144 31.56 -20.61 23.97
N ALA A 145 31.23 -21.54 24.87
CA ALA A 145 29.84 -21.92 25.15
C ALA A 145 29.09 -20.80 25.90
N VAL A 146 29.76 -20.16 26.86
CA VAL A 146 29.22 -19.00 27.60
C VAL A 146 28.91 -17.86 26.62
N LEU A 147 29.84 -17.53 25.72
CA LEU A 147 29.66 -16.45 24.76
C LEU A 147 28.50 -16.71 23.79
N GLU A 148 28.39 -17.93 23.26
CA GLU A 148 27.28 -18.30 22.37
C GLU A 148 25.93 -18.25 23.10
N LEU A 149 25.87 -18.80 24.32
CA LEU A 149 24.66 -18.77 25.15
C LEU A 149 24.22 -17.33 25.45
N LEU A 150 25.15 -16.47 25.88
CA LEU A 150 24.85 -15.07 26.15
C LEU A 150 24.49 -14.29 24.88
N THR A 151 24.91 -14.73 23.70
CA THR A 151 24.53 -14.08 22.43
C THR A 151 23.07 -14.34 22.08
N VAL A 152 22.58 -15.57 22.25
CA VAL A 152 21.20 -15.95 21.85
C VAL A 152 20.17 -15.76 22.96
N LEU A 153 20.60 -15.68 24.23
CA LEU A 153 19.70 -15.54 25.37
C LEU A 153 18.77 -14.30 25.30
N PRO A 154 19.25 -13.10 24.93
CA PRO A 154 18.40 -11.93 24.78
C PRO A 154 17.37 -12.04 23.64
N GLU A 155 17.57 -12.92 22.65
CA GLU A 155 16.64 -13.09 21.52
C GLU A 155 15.25 -13.58 21.99
N GLU A 156 15.17 -14.35 23.09
CA GLU A 156 13.89 -14.80 23.66
C GLU A 156 13.10 -13.67 24.35
N ALA A 157 13.72 -12.51 24.61
CA ALA A 157 13.04 -11.34 25.13
C ALA A 157 12.30 -10.54 24.05
N ALA A 158 12.67 -10.70 22.77
CA ALA A 158 12.04 -10.00 21.66
C ALA A 158 10.64 -10.57 21.35
N GLN A 159 9.68 -9.70 21.02
CA GLN A 159 8.39 -10.14 20.48
C GLN A 159 8.61 -10.59 19.03
N ASP A 160 8.61 -11.90 18.80
CA ASP A 160 8.79 -12.44 17.46
C ASP A 160 7.58 -12.07 16.58
N GLN A 161 7.81 -11.41 15.44
CA GLN A 161 6.76 -11.20 14.43
C GLN A 161 6.33 -12.54 13.79
N ALA A 162 7.09 -13.61 14.02
CA ALA A 162 6.94 -14.92 13.39
C ALA A 162 6.08 -15.95 14.17
N GLY A 163 5.23 -15.52 15.11
CA GLY A 163 4.14 -16.34 15.65
C GLY A 163 4.08 -16.45 17.18
N ASP A 164 2.92 -16.88 17.68
CA ASP A 164 2.63 -17.02 19.10
C ASP A 164 3.43 -18.20 19.72
N THR A 165 4.53 -17.90 20.40
CA THR A 165 5.35 -18.90 21.14
C THR A 165 4.72 -19.36 22.46
N GLY A 166 3.43 -19.06 22.68
CA GLY A 166 2.63 -19.54 23.81
C GLY A 166 3.00 -18.92 25.16
N VAL A 167 3.87 -17.91 25.18
CA VAL A 167 4.31 -17.19 26.39
C VAL A 167 3.55 -15.87 26.50
N ASP A 168 2.96 -15.61 27.66
CA ASP A 168 2.26 -14.34 27.91
C ASP A 168 3.24 -13.15 28.02
N ALA A 169 2.72 -11.93 27.89
CA ALA A 169 3.53 -10.72 27.97
C ALA A 169 4.18 -10.54 29.36
N ALA A 170 3.53 -10.98 30.44
CA ALA A 170 4.01 -10.81 31.80
C ALA A 170 5.25 -11.67 32.08
N ALA A 171 5.28 -12.91 31.59
CA ALA A 171 6.40 -13.83 31.70
C ALA A 171 7.61 -13.31 30.91
N ARG A 172 7.42 -12.76 29.72
CA ARG A 172 8.50 -12.10 28.97
C ARG A 172 9.02 -10.86 29.71
N CYS A 173 8.15 -10.00 30.25
CA CYS A 173 8.59 -8.86 31.06
C CYS A 173 9.40 -9.29 32.29
N ARG A 174 9.00 -10.38 32.98
CA ARG A 174 9.78 -10.93 34.09
C ARG A 174 11.16 -11.40 33.62
N PHE A 175 11.21 -12.17 32.54
CA PHE A 175 12.45 -12.67 31.95
C PHE A 175 13.39 -11.54 31.54
N THR A 176 12.89 -10.52 30.84
CA THR A 176 13.69 -9.34 30.45
C THR A 176 14.29 -8.65 31.67
N ARG A 177 13.51 -8.49 32.75
CA ARG A 177 14.00 -7.87 33.99
C ARG A 177 15.08 -8.71 34.67
N GLU A 178 14.89 -10.03 34.78
CA GLU A 178 15.90 -10.94 35.33
C GLU A 178 17.17 -10.93 34.48
N LEU A 179 17.03 -10.91 33.15
CA LEU A 179 18.15 -10.83 32.22
C LEU A 179 18.97 -9.55 32.42
N LEU A 180 18.30 -8.39 32.48
CA LEU A 180 18.96 -7.09 32.67
C LEU A 180 19.64 -6.97 34.03
N ALA A 181 19.16 -7.66 35.07
CA ALA A 181 19.83 -7.69 36.38
C ALA A 181 21.25 -8.30 36.30
N HIS A 182 21.52 -9.17 35.33
CA HIS A 182 22.84 -9.77 35.10
C HIS A 182 23.70 -9.01 34.07
N ALA A 183 23.20 -7.91 33.50
CA ALA A 183 23.94 -7.13 32.49
C ALA A 183 25.36 -6.70 32.96
N PRO A 184 25.58 -6.22 34.19
CA PRO A 184 26.93 -5.83 34.64
C PRO A 184 27.94 -6.97 34.57
N ALA A 185 27.56 -8.18 35.01
CA ALA A 185 28.42 -9.36 34.99
C ALA A 185 28.75 -9.80 33.56
N VAL A 186 27.80 -9.66 32.64
CA VAL A 186 28.01 -9.97 31.22
C VAL A 186 28.95 -8.95 30.58
N LEU A 187 28.77 -7.66 30.85
CA LEU A 187 29.65 -6.61 30.33
C LEU A 187 31.09 -6.78 30.84
N GLU A 188 31.29 -7.11 32.12
CA GLU A 188 32.60 -7.46 32.67
C GLU A 188 33.21 -8.69 32.00
N PHE A 189 32.40 -9.74 31.78
CA PHE A 189 32.84 -10.92 31.04
C PHE A 189 33.30 -10.56 29.62
N LEU A 190 32.50 -9.82 28.86
CA LEU A 190 32.84 -9.39 27.50
C LEU A 190 34.11 -8.53 27.48
N HIS A 191 34.26 -7.62 28.45
CA HIS A 191 35.46 -6.81 28.58
C HIS A 191 36.70 -7.68 28.79
N SER A 192 36.64 -8.62 29.74
CA SER A 192 37.73 -9.57 29.99
C SER A 192 38.06 -10.43 28.76
N GLN A 193 37.07 -10.77 27.92
CA GLN A 193 37.32 -11.49 26.67
C GLN A 193 38.01 -10.62 25.62
N SER A 194 37.70 -9.32 25.58
CA SER A 194 38.28 -8.40 24.62
C SER A 194 39.77 -8.10 24.87
N GLU A 195 40.22 -8.14 26.13
CA GLU A 195 41.62 -7.85 26.51
C GLU A 195 42.57 -9.06 26.40
N LYS A 196 42.03 -10.29 26.43
CA LYS A 196 42.84 -11.52 26.42
C LYS A 196 43.61 -11.66 25.10
N VAL A 197 44.94 -11.63 25.18
CA VAL A 197 45.86 -11.99 24.08
C VAL A 197 45.65 -13.47 23.71
N PRO A 198 45.55 -13.83 22.41
CA PRO A 198 45.33 -15.22 22.02
C PRO A 198 46.52 -16.08 22.48
N ALA A 199 46.22 -17.14 23.23
CA ALA A 199 47.18 -18.23 23.40
C ALA A 199 47.33 -18.91 22.02
N ASN A 200 48.56 -19.25 21.63
CA ASN A 200 48.88 -19.89 20.34
C ASN A 200 48.17 -21.25 20.09
N ASP A 201 47.37 -21.75 21.06
CA ASP A 201 46.84 -23.12 21.10
C ASP A 201 45.30 -23.21 20.93
N ASP A 202 44.56 -22.08 20.91
CA ASP A 202 43.07 -22.08 20.86
C ASP A 202 42.46 -22.26 19.45
N GLY A 203 43.29 -22.31 18.39
CA GLY A 203 42.87 -22.62 17.01
C GLY A 203 41.87 -21.66 16.33
N LEU A 204 41.29 -20.68 17.04
CA LEU A 204 40.34 -19.69 16.51
C LEU A 204 41.05 -18.37 16.14
N PRO A 205 40.88 -17.84 14.92
CA PRO A 205 41.45 -16.55 14.53
C PRO A 205 40.95 -15.40 15.42
N LEU A 206 41.85 -14.49 15.81
CA LEU A 206 41.54 -13.32 16.66
C LEU A 206 40.33 -12.53 16.15
N HIS A 207 40.22 -12.33 14.84
CA HIS A 207 39.13 -11.59 14.21
C HIS A 207 37.76 -12.25 14.40
N GLU A 208 37.69 -13.58 14.36
CA GLU A 208 36.46 -14.33 14.57
C GLU A 208 36.01 -14.27 16.04
N ARG A 209 36.97 -14.21 16.98
CA ARG A 209 36.69 -13.98 18.39
C ARG A 209 36.10 -12.58 18.64
N ASN A 210 36.72 -11.55 18.09
CA ASN A 210 36.24 -10.16 18.22
C ASN A 210 34.81 -10.01 17.66
N ARG A 211 34.56 -10.61 16.50
CA ARG A 211 33.23 -10.64 15.89
C ARG A 211 32.18 -11.29 16.79
N ARG A 212 32.51 -12.37 17.51
CA ARG A 212 31.60 -13.01 18.48
C ARG A 212 31.34 -12.15 19.71
N ILE A 213 32.38 -11.48 20.22
CA ILE A 213 32.23 -10.53 21.33
C ILE A 213 31.27 -9.41 20.94
N LEU A 214 31.43 -8.84 19.75
CA LEU A 214 30.55 -7.79 19.23
C LEU A 214 29.11 -8.27 19.01
N ARG A 215 28.90 -9.50 18.52
CA ARG A 215 27.55 -10.07 18.39
C ARG A 215 26.86 -10.26 19.73
N CYS A 216 27.60 -10.76 20.72
CA CYS A 216 27.07 -10.85 22.07
C CYS A 216 26.71 -9.46 22.58
N LEU A 217 27.60 -8.48 22.43
CA LEU A 217 27.33 -7.10 22.83
C LEU A 217 26.06 -6.54 22.14
N LEU A 218 25.92 -6.72 20.83
CA LEU A 218 24.77 -6.27 20.05
C LEU A 218 23.44 -6.81 20.60
N SER A 219 23.38 -8.11 20.90
CA SER A 219 22.19 -8.76 21.44
C SER A 219 21.77 -8.16 22.79
N TRP A 220 22.74 -7.82 23.64
CA TRP A 220 22.48 -7.19 24.94
C TRP A 220 22.11 -5.72 24.82
N VAL A 221 22.71 -4.99 23.86
CA VAL A 221 22.30 -3.61 23.55
C VAL A 221 20.85 -3.57 23.10
N ARG A 222 20.41 -4.47 22.21
CA ARG A 222 19.01 -4.54 21.73
C ARG A 222 17.97 -4.72 22.84
N VAL A 223 18.35 -5.33 23.96
CA VAL A 223 17.45 -5.52 25.12
C VAL A 223 17.60 -4.40 26.17
N GLY A 224 18.52 -3.45 25.97
CA GLY A 224 18.68 -2.26 26.80
C GLY A 224 19.63 -2.44 27.98
N CYS A 225 20.73 -3.18 27.82
CA CYS A 225 21.70 -3.47 28.88
C CYS A 225 22.36 -2.22 29.52
N PHE A 226 22.37 -1.09 28.82
CA PHE A 226 22.91 0.19 29.32
C PHE A 226 21.83 1.17 29.81
N SER A 227 20.57 0.75 29.93
CA SER A 227 19.45 1.62 30.32
C SER A 227 19.65 2.35 31.66
N GLU A 228 20.35 1.72 32.61
CA GLU A 228 20.66 2.30 33.93
C GLU A 228 22.02 3.03 33.98
N THR A 229 22.79 3.01 32.88
CA THR A 229 24.14 3.60 32.82
C THR A 229 24.07 5.08 32.42
N PRO A 230 24.62 6.01 33.22
CA PRO A 230 24.70 7.43 32.83
C PRO A 230 25.48 7.60 31.52
N ALA A 231 25.01 8.44 30.60
CA ALA A 231 25.59 8.47 29.25
C ALA A 231 27.04 8.97 29.22
N THR A 232 27.43 9.84 30.14
CA THR A 232 28.84 10.28 30.29
C THR A 232 29.78 9.12 30.59
N THR A 233 29.33 8.15 31.39
CA THR A 233 30.09 6.93 31.69
C THR A 233 30.05 5.93 30.52
N LEU A 234 28.91 5.86 29.82
CA LEU A 234 28.73 5.03 28.64
C LEU A 234 29.67 5.43 27.50
N ALA A 235 29.78 6.73 27.20
CA ALA A 235 30.64 7.25 26.14
C ALA A 235 32.12 6.86 26.30
N THR A 236 32.57 6.71 27.56
CA THR A 236 33.93 6.29 27.93
C THR A 236 34.06 4.78 28.19
N HIS A 237 32.98 4.01 28.00
CA HIS A 237 32.98 2.60 28.36
C HIS A 237 34.00 1.81 27.50
N PRO A 238 34.82 0.93 28.10
CA PRO A 238 35.85 0.19 27.38
C PRO A 238 35.33 -0.65 26.21
N LEU A 239 34.16 -1.29 26.36
CA LEU A 239 33.53 -2.05 25.27
C LEU A 239 33.08 -1.17 24.10
N LEU A 240 32.71 0.09 24.36
CA LEU A 240 32.36 1.04 23.32
C LEU A 240 33.60 1.47 22.53
N THR A 241 34.72 1.64 23.24
CA THR A 241 36.03 1.91 22.64
C THR A 241 36.50 0.71 21.81
N PHE A 242 36.31 -0.52 22.31
CA PHE A 242 36.59 -1.75 21.58
C PHE A 242 35.73 -1.88 20.30
N ALA A 243 34.44 -1.60 20.38
CA ALA A 243 33.56 -1.54 19.21
C ALA A 243 34.06 -0.48 18.22
N PHE A 244 34.28 0.76 18.65
CA PHE A 244 34.78 1.82 17.77
C PHE A 244 36.09 1.45 17.06
N ASN A 245 37.06 0.87 17.77
CA ASN A 245 38.32 0.43 17.18
C ASN A 245 38.14 -0.73 16.19
N SER A 246 37.10 -1.54 16.37
CA SER A 246 36.78 -2.65 15.47
C SER A 246 36.26 -2.21 14.10
N LEU A 247 35.91 -0.92 13.93
CA LEU A 247 35.61 -0.31 12.62
C LEU A 247 36.81 -0.31 11.67
N GLN A 248 38.05 -0.38 12.18
CA GLN A 248 39.26 -0.44 11.35
C GLN A 248 39.56 -1.87 10.85
N VAL A 249 38.81 -2.88 11.30
CA VAL A 249 39.09 -4.29 11.03
C VAL A 249 38.01 -4.87 10.11
N PRO A 250 38.32 -5.25 8.86
CA PRO A 250 37.32 -5.67 7.87
C PRO A 250 36.39 -6.83 8.30
N PHE A 251 36.91 -7.77 9.09
CA PHE A 251 36.14 -8.94 9.56
C PHE A 251 35.11 -8.63 10.65
N SER A 252 35.27 -7.51 11.37
CA SER A 252 34.38 -7.08 12.45
C SER A 252 33.60 -5.81 12.13
N PHE A 253 33.87 -5.19 10.98
CA PHE A 253 33.27 -3.92 10.56
C PHE A 253 31.74 -3.94 10.63
N ASP A 254 31.08 -4.90 9.97
CA ASP A 254 29.60 -4.95 9.87
C ASP A 254 28.94 -4.99 11.25
N VAL A 255 29.38 -5.93 12.10
CA VAL A 255 28.83 -6.11 13.44
C VAL A 255 29.15 -4.88 14.31
N SER A 256 30.30 -4.25 14.10
CA SER A 256 30.64 -3.02 14.78
C SER A 256 29.74 -1.85 14.37
N ILE A 257 29.41 -1.71 13.08
CA ILE A 257 28.44 -0.70 12.62
C ILE A 257 27.09 -0.94 13.28
N GLU A 258 26.57 -2.17 13.26
CA GLU A 258 25.29 -2.52 13.89
C GLU A 258 25.26 -2.18 15.39
N VAL A 259 26.32 -2.54 16.13
CA VAL A 259 26.45 -2.21 17.56
C VAL A 259 26.36 -0.70 17.78
N MET A 260 27.12 0.07 16.99
CA MET A 260 27.20 1.52 17.18
C MET A 260 25.90 2.24 16.79
N THR A 261 25.26 1.82 15.70
CA THR A 261 23.95 2.32 15.28
C THR A 261 22.89 2.05 16.34
N GLU A 262 22.80 0.83 16.85
CA GLU A 262 21.83 0.46 17.90
C GLU A 262 22.04 1.26 19.20
N LEU A 263 23.29 1.49 19.58
CA LEU A 263 23.61 2.31 20.76
C LEU A 263 23.20 3.78 20.60
N VAL A 264 23.43 4.33 19.41
CA VAL A 264 23.08 5.73 19.07
C VAL A 264 21.56 5.91 19.05
N SER A 265 20.81 4.95 18.51
CA SER A 265 19.35 5.04 18.42
C SER A 265 18.65 4.93 19.77
N GLN A 266 19.22 4.19 20.73
CA GLN A 266 18.63 3.97 22.05
C GLN A 266 18.98 5.03 23.12
N HIS A 267 20.12 5.72 23.00
CA HIS A 267 20.64 6.59 24.06
C HIS A 267 20.76 8.07 23.63
N GLN A 268 19.89 8.93 24.14
CA GLN A 268 19.76 10.35 23.73
C GLN A 268 21.05 11.20 23.84
N GLU A 269 21.93 10.92 24.80
CA GLU A 269 23.14 11.71 25.06
C GLU A 269 24.39 11.15 24.33
N LEU A 270 24.31 9.95 23.76
CA LEU A 270 25.42 9.31 23.04
C LEU A 270 25.74 9.96 21.68
N PRO A 271 24.77 10.47 20.89
CA PRO A 271 25.03 11.18 19.65
C PRO A 271 26.04 12.32 19.80
N GLU A 272 26.03 13.09 20.89
CA GLU A 272 26.99 14.17 21.12
C GLU A 272 28.43 13.64 21.22
N ALA A 273 28.63 12.56 21.98
CA ALA A 273 29.93 11.92 22.12
C ALA A 273 30.43 11.34 20.79
N PHE A 274 29.53 10.80 19.96
CA PHE A 274 29.87 10.31 18.62
C PHE A 274 30.14 11.45 17.63
N LEU A 275 29.38 12.55 17.71
CA LEU A 275 29.57 13.74 16.91
C LEU A 275 31.00 14.28 17.09
N SER A 276 31.53 14.22 18.31
CA SER A 276 32.93 14.58 18.60
C SER A 276 33.98 13.74 17.86
N LYS A 277 33.62 12.52 17.47
CA LYS A 277 34.49 11.59 16.71
C LYS A 277 34.32 11.74 15.19
N MET A 278 33.39 12.56 14.69
CA MET A 278 33.15 12.72 13.25
C MET A 278 34.36 13.17 12.44
N PRO A 279 35.21 14.10 12.92
CA PRO A 279 36.45 14.42 12.21
C PRO A 279 37.35 13.19 12.02
N TYR A 280 37.44 12.31 13.02
CA TYR A 280 38.23 11.08 12.90
C TYR A 280 37.59 10.10 11.91
N ILE A 281 36.26 9.87 11.99
CA ILE A 281 35.56 8.98 11.06
C ILE A 281 35.74 9.48 9.62
N ARG A 282 35.60 10.79 9.39
CA ARG A 282 35.79 11.38 8.06
C ARG A 282 37.21 11.18 7.53
N GLU A 283 38.21 11.65 8.28
CA GLU A 283 39.59 11.69 7.79
C GLU A 283 40.26 10.31 7.73
N VAL A 284 39.98 9.45 8.71
CA VAL A 284 40.72 8.18 8.91
C VAL A 284 39.98 6.97 8.33
N LEU A 285 38.64 6.99 8.29
CA LEU A 285 37.86 5.84 7.82
C LEU A 285 37.23 6.10 6.44
N LEU A 286 36.51 7.20 6.29
CA LEU A 286 35.72 7.48 5.08
C LEU A 286 36.58 7.89 3.87
N LEU A 287 37.48 8.87 4.02
CA LEU A 287 38.30 9.33 2.89
C LEU A 287 39.15 8.20 2.27
N PRO A 288 39.81 7.31 3.05
CA PRO A 288 40.47 6.14 2.49
C PRO A 288 39.51 5.15 1.82
N ALA A 289 38.32 4.94 2.39
CA ALA A 289 37.31 4.06 1.80
C ALA A 289 36.80 4.58 0.45
N LEU A 290 36.58 5.90 0.32
CA LEU A 290 36.24 6.56 -0.94
C LEU A 290 37.36 6.43 -1.98
N ALA A 291 38.61 6.66 -1.58
CA ALA A 291 39.77 6.52 -2.47
C ALA A 291 39.94 5.08 -2.99
N ASN A 292 39.65 4.09 -2.13
CA ASN A 292 39.71 2.66 -2.46
C ASN A 292 38.41 2.13 -3.10
N ARG A 293 37.38 2.97 -3.27
CA ARG A 293 36.02 2.59 -3.71
C ARG A 293 35.45 1.39 -2.95
N SER A 294 35.66 1.35 -1.64
CA SER A 294 35.15 0.27 -0.79
C SER A 294 33.68 0.53 -0.43
N GLU A 295 32.76 0.17 -1.33
CA GLU A 295 31.33 0.45 -1.19
C GLU A 295 30.75 -0.05 0.14
N LYS A 296 31.12 -1.26 0.56
CA LYS A 296 30.71 -1.85 1.83
C LYS A 296 31.07 -0.98 3.04
N ILE A 297 32.29 -0.41 3.05
CA ILE A 297 32.73 0.46 4.16
C ILE A 297 32.03 1.80 4.07
N ILE A 298 31.91 2.38 2.87
CA ILE A 298 31.22 3.66 2.65
C ILE A 298 29.75 3.56 3.10
N ALA A 299 29.03 2.50 2.70
CA ALA A 299 27.65 2.24 3.08
C ALA A 299 27.50 2.12 4.60
N GLY A 300 28.31 1.28 5.25
CA GLY A 300 28.24 1.13 6.71
C GLY A 300 28.52 2.43 7.47
N LEU A 301 29.52 3.21 7.03
CA LEU A 301 29.82 4.51 7.63
C LEU A 301 28.72 5.53 7.36
N ALA A 302 28.13 5.55 6.16
CA ALA A 302 27.01 6.42 5.82
C ALA A 302 25.80 6.15 6.72
N CYS A 303 25.43 4.88 6.93
CA CYS A 303 24.37 4.49 7.86
C CYS A 303 24.64 4.99 9.28
N LEU A 304 25.83 4.73 9.84
CA LEU A 304 26.19 5.18 11.19
C LEU A 304 26.14 6.71 11.32
N MET A 305 26.67 7.44 10.33
CA MET A 305 26.65 8.90 10.32
C MET A 305 25.22 9.47 10.24
N CYS A 306 24.35 8.87 9.41
CA CYS A 306 22.95 9.26 9.33
C CYS A 306 22.24 9.08 10.67
N GLU A 307 22.43 7.92 11.32
CA GLU A 307 21.84 7.60 12.63
C GLU A 307 22.29 8.58 13.72
N VAL A 308 23.59 8.91 13.76
CA VAL A 308 24.10 9.94 14.69
C VAL A 308 23.46 11.29 14.45
N GLY A 309 23.33 11.70 13.19
CA GLY A 309 22.71 12.97 12.83
C GLY A 309 21.22 13.04 13.13
N GLN A 310 20.47 11.96 12.87
CA GLN A 310 19.04 11.85 13.11
C GLN A 310 18.69 11.72 14.60
N ALA A 311 19.57 11.13 15.41
CA ALA A 311 19.39 11.04 16.85
C ALA A 311 19.62 12.38 17.57
N ALA A 312 20.36 13.32 16.97
CA ALA A 312 20.61 14.65 17.54
C ALA A 312 20.50 15.81 16.52
N PRO A 313 19.34 16.02 15.89
CA PRO A 313 19.17 17.03 14.84
C PRO A 313 19.38 18.46 15.35
N ALA A 314 19.07 18.72 16.62
CA ALA A 314 19.31 20.01 17.26
C ALA A 314 20.81 20.37 17.31
N LEU A 315 21.67 19.42 17.69
CA LEU A 315 23.12 19.63 17.75
C LEU A 315 23.72 19.78 16.35
N VAL A 316 23.19 19.06 15.36
CA VAL A 316 23.60 19.24 13.97
C VAL A 316 23.24 20.64 13.48
N ALA A 317 22.00 21.10 13.75
CA ALA A 317 21.51 22.41 13.33
C ALA A 317 22.24 23.61 13.97
N GLU A 318 22.95 23.41 15.08
CA GLU A 318 23.83 24.45 15.67
C GLU A 318 25.03 24.78 14.79
N GLY A 319 25.40 23.91 13.84
CA GLY A 319 26.43 24.20 12.84
C GLY A 319 27.86 24.23 13.40
N GLY A 320 28.12 23.55 14.52
CA GLY A 320 29.47 23.37 15.06
C GLY A 320 30.42 22.68 14.06
N SER A 321 31.73 22.82 14.25
CA SER A 321 32.74 22.22 13.34
C SER A 321 32.59 20.71 13.14
N GLN A 322 32.12 20.01 14.18
CA GLN A 322 31.85 18.56 14.15
C GLN A 322 30.60 18.23 13.32
N ALA A 323 29.54 19.02 13.43
CA ALA A 323 28.32 18.89 12.63
C ALA A 323 28.58 19.18 11.14
N LEU A 324 29.40 20.19 10.84
CA LEU A 324 29.81 20.46 9.46
C LEU A 324 30.71 19.35 8.90
N ALA A 325 31.55 18.71 9.72
CA ALA A 325 32.32 17.54 9.31
C ALA A 325 31.43 16.34 8.99
N LEU A 326 30.38 16.11 9.78
CA LEU A 326 29.34 15.11 9.50
C LEU A 326 28.64 15.37 8.17
N ALA A 327 28.18 16.61 7.96
CA ALA A 327 27.49 17.01 6.73
C ALA A 327 28.38 16.90 5.48
N ASP A 328 29.64 17.36 5.56
CA ASP A 328 30.63 17.19 4.46
C ASP A 328 30.94 15.71 4.18
N ALA A 329 31.04 14.86 5.22
CA ALA A 329 31.25 13.43 5.05
C ALA A 329 30.05 12.76 4.33
N LEU A 330 28.83 13.05 4.77
CA LEU A 330 27.61 12.54 4.13
C LEU A 330 27.42 13.06 2.70
N LEU A 331 27.77 14.33 2.44
CA LEU A 331 27.74 14.90 1.09
C LEU A 331 28.69 14.17 0.14
N ARG A 332 29.87 13.74 0.63
CA ARG A 332 30.80 12.91 -0.15
C ARG A 332 30.25 11.51 -0.42
N CYS A 333 29.47 10.95 0.51
CA CYS A 333 28.75 9.70 0.28
C CYS A 333 27.67 9.86 -0.80
N VAL A 334 26.91 10.95 -0.80
CA VAL A 334 25.94 11.27 -1.87
C VAL A 334 26.65 11.40 -3.21
N ALA A 335 27.74 12.15 -3.27
CA ALA A 335 28.50 12.37 -4.51
C ALA A 335 29.25 11.12 -5.02
N PHE A 336 29.33 10.05 -4.22
CA PHE A 336 30.01 8.82 -4.61
C PHE A 336 29.24 8.09 -5.70
N THR A 337 29.94 7.71 -6.77
CA THR A 337 29.36 7.00 -7.91
C THR A 337 29.40 5.49 -7.69
N SER A 338 28.32 4.94 -7.14
CA SER A 338 28.04 3.50 -7.06
C SER A 338 27.13 3.03 -8.20
N GLU A 339 27.13 1.73 -8.50
CA GLU A 339 26.31 1.10 -9.55
C GLU A 339 24.81 1.09 -9.22
N ASP A 340 24.42 0.91 -7.94
CA ASP A 340 23.01 0.71 -7.54
C ASP A 340 22.37 1.90 -6.81
N TRP A 341 23.05 3.06 -6.73
CA TRP A 341 22.60 4.26 -6.01
C TRP A 341 22.31 4.10 -4.49
N GLU A 342 22.38 2.88 -3.94
CA GLU A 342 22.05 2.55 -2.54
C GLU A 342 22.73 3.46 -1.50
N ILE A 343 24.01 3.79 -1.70
CA ILE A 343 24.75 4.65 -0.77
C ILE A 343 24.13 6.05 -0.72
N ALA A 344 23.85 6.65 -1.88
CA ALA A 344 23.25 7.98 -1.93
C ALA A 344 21.82 7.94 -1.36
N ASP A 345 21.04 6.94 -1.75
CA ASP A 345 19.65 6.73 -1.30
C ASP A 345 19.55 6.59 0.22
N SER A 346 20.44 5.82 0.84
CA SER A 346 20.49 5.62 2.29
C SER A 346 20.66 6.91 3.11
N THR A 347 21.17 7.98 2.50
CA THR A 347 21.38 9.27 3.18
C THR A 347 20.21 10.23 3.08
N LEU A 348 19.24 9.99 2.18
CA LEU A 348 18.17 10.95 1.88
C LEU A 348 17.33 11.27 3.12
N GLN A 349 16.98 10.25 3.91
CA GLN A 349 16.19 10.42 5.13
C GLN A 349 16.85 11.37 6.14
N PHE A 350 18.19 11.34 6.27
CA PHE A 350 18.91 12.28 7.11
C PHE A 350 18.77 13.71 6.61
N TRP A 351 18.92 13.93 5.30
CA TRP A 351 18.81 15.27 4.71
C TRP A 351 17.39 15.83 4.82
N CYS A 352 16.36 15.03 4.56
CA CYS A 352 14.97 15.43 4.78
C CYS A 352 14.72 15.76 6.26
N SER A 353 15.18 14.92 7.18
CA SER A 353 15.00 15.14 8.63
C SER A 353 15.69 16.44 9.10
N LEU A 354 16.90 16.71 8.60
CA LEU A 354 17.63 17.94 8.92
C LEU A 354 16.95 19.17 8.31
N ALA A 355 16.48 19.09 7.06
CA ALA A 355 15.78 20.17 6.41
C ALA A 355 14.47 20.52 7.13
N HIS A 356 13.64 19.52 7.42
CA HIS A 356 12.42 19.67 8.21
C HIS A 356 12.69 20.27 9.59
N PHE A 357 13.77 19.86 10.26
CA PHE A 357 14.13 20.44 11.55
C PHE A 357 14.47 21.93 11.44
N ILE A 358 15.25 22.32 10.42
CA ILE A 358 15.60 23.72 10.16
C ILE A 358 14.36 24.54 9.77
N LEU A 359 13.44 23.98 8.99
CA LEU A 359 12.20 24.63 8.53
C LEU A 359 11.11 24.73 9.61
N GLY A 360 10.95 23.69 10.45
CA GLY A 360 9.83 23.48 11.37
C GLY A 360 10.04 24.00 12.80
N THR A 361 11.16 24.65 13.11
CA THR A 361 11.41 25.13 14.47
C THR A 361 10.55 26.35 14.84
N ASP A 362 9.66 26.15 15.81
CA ASP A 362 8.92 27.18 16.58
C ASP A 362 9.85 28.00 17.54
N VAL A 363 11.16 27.93 17.29
CA VAL A 363 12.22 28.54 18.09
C VAL A 363 12.47 29.95 17.57
N LYS A 364 12.40 30.93 18.48
CA LYS A 364 12.81 32.35 18.33
C LYS A 364 13.50 32.62 16.98
N THR A 365 12.78 33.27 16.06
CA THR A 365 13.10 33.55 14.65
C THR A 365 14.58 33.85 14.34
N ALA A 366 15.30 34.50 15.26
CA ALA A 366 16.72 34.80 15.12
C ALA A 366 17.65 33.56 15.11
N LYS A 367 17.38 32.52 15.91
CA LYS A 367 18.21 31.28 15.91
C LYS A 367 17.98 30.45 14.65
N ARG A 368 16.73 30.39 14.18
CA ARG A 368 16.35 29.74 12.92
C ARG A 368 17.11 30.35 11.73
N ASN A 369 17.10 31.68 11.60
CA ASN A 369 17.78 32.37 10.50
C ASN A 369 19.29 32.10 10.50
N ALA A 370 19.92 32.08 11.67
CA ALA A 370 21.35 31.77 11.79
C ALA A 370 21.67 30.32 11.37
N SER A 371 20.89 29.34 11.83
CA SER A 371 21.06 27.93 11.40
C SER A 371 20.81 27.74 9.91
N GLN A 372 19.78 28.37 9.36
CA GLN A 372 19.49 28.33 7.94
C GLN A 372 20.66 28.92 7.13
N GLU A 373 21.13 30.12 7.46
CA GLU A 373 22.27 30.77 6.79
C GLU A 373 23.55 29.91 6.79
N LEU A 374 23.81 29.20 7.90
CA LEU A 374 24.97 28.29 8.01
C LEU A 374 24.87 27.07 7.07
N PHE A 375 23.67 26.51 6.91
CA PHE A 375 23.45 25.31 6.12
C PHE A 375 23.09 25.57 4.66
N LEU A 376 22.78 26.82 4.26
CA LEU A 376 22.53 27.20 2.86
C LEU A 376 23.61 26.69 1.88
N PRO A 377 24.94 26.86 2.15
CA PRO A 377 25.97 26.35 1.26
C PRO A 377 25.97 24.81 1.18
N VAL A 378 25.68 24.14 2.29
CA VAL A 378 25.63 22.68 2.39
C VAL A 378 24.50 22.13 1.52
N PHE A 379 23.28 22.65 1.68
CA PHE A 379 22.13 22.22 0.86
C PHE A 379 22.29 22.64 -0.61
N SER A 380 22.96 23.75 -0.90
CA SER A 380 23.31 24.12 -2.28
C SER A 380 24.28 23.12 -2.93
N SER A 381 25.29 22.64 -2.20
CA SER A 381 26.19 21.59 -2.67
C SER A 381 25.52 20.21 -2.72
N LEU A 382 24.60 19.93 -1.81
CA LEU A 382 23.76 18.73 -1.85
C LEU A 382 22.94 18.69 -3.14
N LEU A 383 22.28 19.80 -3.51
CA LEU A 383 21.56 19.90 -4.76
C LEU A 383 22.46 19.55 -5.97
N ASP A 384 23.67 20.09 -6.02
CA ASP A 384 24.62 19.78 -7.10
C ASP A 384 24.95 18.27 -7.14
N ALA A 385 25.17 17.63 -5.98
CA ALA A 385 25.48 16.21 -5.88
C ALA A 385 24.28 15.32 -6.28
N LEU A 386 23.07 15.66 -5.82
CA LEU A 386 21.84 14.94 -6.16
C LEU A 386 21.55 15.04 -7.66
N LEU A 387 21.64 16.23 -8.25
CA LEU A 387 21.46 16.42 -9.68
C LEU A 387 22.49 15.66 -10.49
N PHE A 388 23.74 15.58 -10.03
CA PHE A 388 24.77 14.78 -10.69
C PHE A 388 24.44 13.28 -10.64
N ARG A 389 24.04 12.75 -9.48
CA ARG A 389 23.69 11.33 -9.31
C ARG A 389 22.39 10.94 -10.01
N ALA A 390 21.47 11.88 -10.16
CA ALA A 390 20.20 11.65 -10.84
C ALA A 390 20.31 11.69 -12.38
N GLN A 391 21.46 11.98 -12.98
CA GLN A 391 21.61 11.99 -14.44
C GLN A 391 21.43 10.59 -15.04
N ILE A 392 20.75 10.52 -16.19
CA ILE A 392 20.60 9.28 -16.96
C ILE A 392 21.80 9.12 -17.89
N ASP A 393 22.55 8.04 -17.70
CA ASP A 393 23.62 7.68 -18.62
C ASP A 393 23.05 6.98 -19.88
N THR A 394 23.69 7.21 -21.02
CA THR A 394 23.11 6.91 -22.35
C THR A 394 23.92 5.94 -23.18
N ASP A 395 25.09 5.54 -22.69
CA ASP A 395 26.07 4.87 -23.53
C ASP A 395 25.93 3.34 -23.47
N GLU A 396 25.20 2.82 -22.47
CA GLU A 396 24.84 1.41 -22.37
C GLU A 396 23.62 1.09 -23.22
N HIS A 397 23.90 0.64 -24.45
CA HIS A 397 22.89 0.03 -25.31
C HIS A 397 22.47 -1.29 -24.69
N GLY A 398 21.42 -1.27 -23.88
CA GLY A 398 20.69 -2.48 -23.52
C GLY A 398 20.39 -3.26 -24.79
N THR A 399 20.68 -4.55 -24.79
CA THR A 399 20.60 -5.48 -25.94
C THR A 399 19.21 -5.60 -26.58
N ASP A 400 18.21 -4.88 -26.07
CA ASP A 400 16.79 -4.98 -26.43
C ASP A 400 16.14 -3.61 -26.74
N GLY A 401 16.86 -2.68 -27.40
CA GLY A 401 16.28 -1.61 -28.21
C GLY A 401 15.39 -0.53 -27.52
N ALA A 402 15.07 -0.66 -26.24
CA ALA A 402 14.37 0.32 -25.43
C ALA A 402 15.33 0.80 -24.33
N PRO A 403 15.83 2.05 -24.38
CA PRO A 403 16.63 2.58 -23.29
C PRO A 403 15.72 2.73 -22.07
N CYS A 404 15.93 1.91 -21.04
CA CYS A 404 15.20 1.99 -19.78
C CYS A 404 16.11 2.65 -18.74
N ILE A 405 15.53 3.48 -17.86
CA ILE A 405 16.25 3.96 -16.68
C ILE A 405 16.57 2.73 -15.83
N PRO A 406 17.82 2.56 -15.33
CA PRO A 406 18.12 1.50 -14.37
C PRO A 406 17.17 1.55 -13.17
N ASP A 407 16.69 0.41 -12.69
CA ASP A 407 15.70 0.35 -11.61
C ASP A 407 16.19 1.10 -10.35
N GLY A 408 17.48 1.01 -10.02
CA GLY A 408 18.10 1.75 -8.92
C GLY A 408 18.04 3.28 -9.10
N LEU A 409 18.31 3.77 -10.31
CA LEU A 409 18.20 5.21 -10.62
C LEU A 409 16.73 5.67 -10.63
N ALA A 410 15.82 4.84 -11.11
CA ALA A 410 14.39 5.13 -11.10
C ALA A 410 13.87 5.28 -9.66
N GLN A 411 14.24 4.34 -8.77
CA GLN A 411 13.89 4.40 -7.36
C GLN A 411 14.54 5.60 -6.67
N PHE A 412 15.83 5.85 -6.90
CA PHE A 412 16.52 7.00 -6.34
C PHE A 412 15.83 8.31 -6.73
N ARG A 413 15.49 8.51 -8.01
CA ARG A 413 14.73 9.68 -8.47
C ARG A 413 13.39 9.81 -7.73
N MET A 414 12.60 8.75 -7.63
CA MET A 414 11.33 8.81 -6.87
C MET A 414 11.54 9.28 -5.43
N ASN A 415 12.62 8.85 -4.78
CA ASN A 415 12.94 9.24 -3.40
C ASN A 415 13.46 10.69 -3.27
N LEU A 416 13.79 11.38 -4.38
CA LEU A 416 14.28 12.76 -4.34
C LEU A 416 13.18 13.83 -4.20
N GLU A 417 11.92 13.50 -4.50
CA GLU A 417 10.84 14.49 -4.60
C GLU A 417 10.73 15.37 -3.34
N GLU A 418 10.60 14.73 -2.17
CA GLU A 418 10.51 15.41 -0.87
C GLU A 418 11.75 16.27 -0.59
N LEU A 419 12.95 15.72 -0.82
CA LEU A 419 14.19 16.42 -0.53
C LEU A 419 14.42 17.63 -1.47
N LEU A 420 14.03 17.54 -2.73
CA LEU A 420 14.15 18.66 -3.68
C LEU A 420 13.21 19.81 -3.28
N VAL A 421 12.01 19.50 -2.81
CA VAL A 421 11.06 20.47 -2.25
C VAL A 421 11.65 21.13 -1.00
N ASP A 422 12.18 20.34 -0.07
CA ASP A 422 12.84 20.83 1.14
C ASP A 422 14.02 21.76 0.85
N ILE A 423 14.88 21.38 -0.12
CA ILE A 423 15.98 22.22 -0.58
C ILE A 423 15.45 23.52 -1.19
N CYS A 424 14.38 23.47 -1.98
CA CYS A 424 13.77 24.66 -2.58
C CYS A 424 13.25 25.62 -1.50
N LEU A 425 12.58 25.10 -0.47
CA LEU A 425 12.09 25.89 0.67
C LEU A 425 13.23 26.51 1.49
N LEU A 426 14.34 25.78 1.68
CA LEU A 426 15.50 26.27 2.41
C LEU A 426 16.27 27.37 1.66
N LEU A 427 16.53 27.15 0.37
CA LEU A 427 17.25 28.12 -0.47
C LEU A 427 16.37 29.33 -0.82
N GLY A 428 15.06 29.13 -0.93
CA GLY A 428 14.11 30.04 -1.54
C GLY A 428 14.02 29.86 -3.06
N ALA A 429 12.81 29.98 -3.61
CA ALA A 429 12.54 29.75 -5.03
C ALA A 429 13.47 30.54 -5.98
N PRO A 430 13.75 31.85 -5.78
CA PRO A 430 14.65 32.58 -6.67
C PRO A 430 16.08 32.04 -6.66
N ALA A 431 16.61 31.64 -5.49
CA ALA A 431 17.97 31.13 -5.37
C ALA A 431 18.09 29.71 -5.93
N TYR A 432 17.10 28.86 -5.67
CA TYR A 432 17.01 27.51 -6.24
C TYR A 432 16.98 27.57 -7.77
N MET A 433 16.12 28.42 -8.34
CA MET A 433 16.00 28.61 -9.78
C MET A 433 17.28 29.15 -10.40
N ASN A 434 17.85 30.22 -9.81
CA ASN A 434 19.14 30.73 -10.26
C ASN A 434 20.21 29.64 -10.19
N LYS A 435 20.22 28.78 -9.16
CA LYS A 435 21.18 27.67 -9.08
C LYS A 435 21.02 26.67 -10.23
N LEU A 436 19.80 26.30 -10.60
CA LEU A 436 19.55 25.41 -11.74
C LEU A 436 20.07 26.01 -13.07
N PHE A 437 19.91 27.32 -13.27
CA PHE A 437 20.18 27.99 -14.55
C PHE A 437 21.48 28.83 -14.63
N SER A 438 22.20 29.04 -13.52
CA SER A 438 23.34 29.98 -13.42
C SER A 438 24.66 29.54 -14.07
N ARG A 439 24.74 28.33 -14.64
CA ARG A 439 25.98 27.83 -15.27
C ARG A 439 25.77 27.42 -16.73
N GLY A 440 26.39 28.18 -17.63
CA GLY A 440 27.25 27.61 -18.67
C GLY A 440 26.61 26.82 -19.80
N TRP A 441 25.42 27.19 -20.28
CA TRP A 441 24.97 26.73 -21.59
C TRP A 441 25.61 27.61 -22.66
N ASP A 442 26.83 27.25 -23.06
CA ASP A 442 27.52 27.92 -24.17
C ASP A 442 26.86 27.51 -25.49
N PHE A 443 25.85 28.29 -25.88
CA PHE A 443 25.07 28.09 -27.12
C PHE A 443 25.91 28.22 -28.40
N SER A 444 27.19 28.61 -28.27
CA SER A 444 28.16 28.66 -29.35
C SER A 444 28.84 27.30 -29.63
N SER A 445 28.77 26.36 -28.68
CA SER A 445 29.34 25.02 -28.79
C SER A 445 28.41 24.06 -29.55
N GLN A 446 28.96 23.14 -30.35
CA GLN A 446 28.20 22.26 -31.26
C GLN A 446 27.37 21.15 -30.56
N SER A 447 27.36 21.02 -29.24
CA SER A 447 26.62 19.95 -28.55
C SER A 447 25.96 20.41 -27.24
N VAL A 448 24.63 20.45 -27.24
CA VAL A 448 23.82 20.69 -26.03
C VAL A 448 24.00 19.53 -25.03
N PRO A 449 24.28 19.80 -23.74
CA PRO A 449 24.46 18.76 -22.72
C PRO A 449 23.11 18.21 -22.23
N TRP A 450 22.42 17.43 -23.07
CA TRP A 450 21.05 16.97 -22.82
C TRP A 450 20.86 16.21 -21.50
N LYS A 451 21.88 15.49 -21.00
CA LYS A 451 21.83 14.81 -19.69
C LYS A 451 21.64 15.81 -18.53
N GLU A 452 22.39 16.91 -18.56
CA GLU A 452 22.31 17.96 -17.56
C GLU A 452 21.01 18.77 -17.71
N VAL A 453 20.61 19.06 -18.95
CA VAL A 453 19.34 19.75 -19.21
C VAL A 453 18.15 18.94 -18.69
N GLU A 454 18.13 17.63 -18.96
CA GLU A 454 17.05 16.73 -18.53
C GLU A 454 16.91 16.69 -17.01
N VAL A 455 18.00 16.46 -16.27
CA VAL A 455 17.92 16.33 -14.81
C VAL A 455 17.51 17.63 -14.12
N LYS A 456 17.89 18.78 -14.70
CA LYS A 456 17.47 20.10 -14.22
C LYS A 456 15.99 20.37 -14.48
N MET A 457 15.45 19.94 -15.62
CA MET A 457 14.01 20.02 -15.89
C MET A 457 13.24 19.07 -14.97
N TYR A 458 13.75 17.87 -14.74
CA TYR A 458 13.19 16.93 -13.78
C TYR A 458 13.14 17.54 -12.37
N ALA A 459 14.25 18.11 -11.88
CA ALA A 459 14.28 18.75 -10.57
C ALA A 459 13.42 20.01 -10.49
N LEU A 460 13.17 20.69 -11.62
CA LEU A 460 12.27 21.83 -11.71
C LEU A 460 10.79 21.41 -11.64
N SER A 461 10.42 20.28 -12.24
CA SER A 461 9.03 19.79 -12.19
C SER A 461 8.66 19.31 -10.78
N MET A 462 9.59 18.68 -10.05
CA MET A 462 9.34 18.21 -8.68
C MET A 462 9.01 19.33 -7.68
N VAL A 463 9.50 20.56 -7.93
CA VAL A 463 9.31 21.69 -7.01
C VAL A 463 8.25 22.69 -7.49
N ALA A 464 7.49 22.35 -8.54
CA ALA A 464 6.61 23.30 -9.21
C ALA A 464 5.57 23.93 -8.29
N ASP A 465 4.90 23.14 -7.46
CA ASP A 465 3.89 23.66 -6.52
C ASP A 465 4.50 24.64 -5.51
N THR A 466 5.73 24.38 -5.07
CA THR A 466 6.44 25.27 -4.12
C THR A 466 6.79 26.60 -4.78
N ILE A 467 7.25 26.57 -6.04
CA ILE A 467 7.60 27.78 -6.79
C ILE A 467 6.36 28.59 -7.16
N LEU A 468 5.27 27.93 -7.58
CA LEU A 468 4.02 28.60 -7.94
C LEU A 468 3.38 29.31 -6.74
N GLN A 469 3.55 28.80 -5.51
CA GLN A 469 3.08 29.44 -4.29
C GLN A 469 3.86 30.68 -3.88
N ASP A 470 5.14 30.79 -4.26
CA ASP A 470 6.00 31.93 -3.93
C ASP A 470 5.69 33.19 -4.78
N GLU A 471 4.97 33.02 -5.89
CA GLU A 471 4.57 34.08 -6.86
C GLU A 471 5.73 34.94 -7.41
N SER A 472 6.99 34.55 -7.19
CA SER A 472 8.13 35.31 -7.67
C SER A 472 8.24 35.26 -9.22
N PRO A 473 8.51 36.42 -9.87
CA PRO A 473 8.56 36.47 -11.33
C PRO A 473 9.78 35.68 -11.85
N PHE A 474 9.53 34.74 -12.75
CA PHE A 474 10.56 33.93 -13.37
C PHE A 474 10.64 34.16 -14.89
N ASP A 475 11.86 34.22 -15.42
CA ASP A 475 12.10 34.33 -16.87
C ASP A 475 12.16 32.94 -17.52
N PHE A 476 11.08 32.59 -18.21
CA PHE A 476 10.97 31.35 -18.98
C PHE A 476 11.70 31.39 -20.34
N SER A 477 12.41 32.46 -20.69
CA SER A 477 13.10 32.61 -21.97
C SER A 477 14.02 31.43 -22.29
N MET A 478 14.76 30.95 -21.28
CA MET A 478 15.69 29.84 -21.41
C MET A 478 14.95 28.53 -21.69
N ILE A 479 13.86 28.23 -20.97
CA ILE A 479 13.03 27.05 -21.21
C ILE A 479 12.43 27.11 -22.62
N MET A 480 11.90 28.27 -23.01
CA MET A 480 11.35 28.48 -24.35
C MET A 480 12.41 28.34 -25.45
N HIS A 481 13.68 28.68 -25.19
CA HIS A 481 14.77 28.45 -26.14
C HIS A 481 14.95 26.95 -26.44
N PHE A 482 14.97 26.10 -25.41
CA PHE A 482 15.03 24.64 -25.62
C PHE A 482 13.77 24.09 -26.26
N VAL A 483 12.58 24.58 -25.87
CA VAL A 483 11.32 24.21 -26.52
C VAL A 483 11.37 24.50 -28.01
N ASN A 484 11.89 25.66 -28.43
CA ASN A 484 12.07 25.98 -29.84
C ASN A 484 13.01 24.99 -30.56
N ILE A 485 14.16 24.65 -29.95
CA ILE A 485 15.08 23.64 -30.50
C ILE A 485 14.36 22.30 -30.63
N LEU A 486 13.69 21.83 -29.58
CA LEU A 486 13.02 20.52 -29.54
C LEU A 486 11.81 20.48 -30.50
N SER A 487 11.04 21.56 -30.61
CA SER A 487 9.89 21.63 -31.52
C SER A 487 10.27 21.51 -33.00
N SER A 488 11.53 21.85 -33.34
CA SER A 488 12.06 21.79 -34.71
C SER A 488 12.65 20.44 -35.12
N ARG A 489 12.86 19.53 -34.17
CA ARG A 489 13.48 18.21 -34.41
C ARG A 489 12.47 17.22 -34.95
N THR A 490 12.93 16.32 -35.82
CA THR A 490 12.07 15.26 -36.34
C THR A 490 11.90 14.13 -35.31
N PRO A 491 10.74 13.42 -35.27
CA PRO A 491 10.55 12.28 -34.38
C PRO A 491 11.58 11.14 -34.56
N VAL A 492 12.26 11.08 -35.69
CA VAL A 492 13.32 10.10 -35.99
C VAL A 492 14.63 10.44 -35.28
N GLU A 493 14.86 11.71 -34.98
CA GLU A 493 16.03 12.22 -34.24
C GLU A 493 15.89 12.01 -32.71
N LEU A 494 14.75 11.50 -32.23
CA LEU A 494 14.41 11.36 -30.81
C LEU A 494 14.89 10.04 -30.16
N ASN A 495 15.94 9.42 -30.69
CA ASN A 495 16.48 8.19 -30.13
C ASN A 495 17.42 8.49 -28.93
N GLY A 496 17.58 7.53 -28.01
CA GLY A 496 18.43 7.69 -26.82
C GLY A 496 17.83 8.62 -25.75
N SER A 497 18.63 9.40 -25.02
CA SER A 497 18.19 10.27 -23.91
C SER A 497 17.13 11.31 -24.26
N LEU A 498 16.93 11.62 -25.53
CA LEU A 498 16.04 12.70 -25.94
C LEU A 498 14.58 12.46 -25.51
N PHE A 499 14.06 11.23 -25.48
CA PHE A 499 12.69 11.04 -24.99
C PHE A 499 12.54 11.37 -23.49
N MET A 500 13.58 11.18 -22.67
CA MET A 500 13.57 11.60 -21.27
C MET A 500 13.61 13.12 -21.13
N VAL A 501 14.35 13.79 -22.03
CA VAL A 501 14.28 15.25 -22.14
C VAL A 501 12.84 15.68 -22.43
N TYR A 502 12.17 15.08 -23.41
CA TYR A 502 10.76 15.41 -23.71
C TYR A 502 9.83 15.16 -22.54
N LYS A 503 10.02 14.06 -21.80
CA LYS A 503 9.26 13.76 -20.60
C LYS A 503 9.43 14.87 -19.56
N SER A 504 10.67 15.16 -19.16
CA SER A 504 10.97 16.16 -18.13
C SER A 504 10.54 17.57 -18.54
N PHE A 505 10.67 17.94 -19.82
CA PHE A 505 10.11 19.19 -20.34
C PHE A 505 8.59 19.19 -20.39
N GLY A 506 7.96 18.06 -20.72
CA GLY A 506 6.50 17.90 -20.66
C GLY A 506 5.97 18.15 -19.26
N ASP A 507 6.60 17.56 -18.24
CA ASP A 507 6.24 17.76 -16.84
C ASP A 507 6.39 19.24 -16.42
N VAL A 508 7.49 19.90 -16.82
CA VAL A 508 7.68 21.34 -16.60
C VAL A 508 6.60 22.16 -17.32
N ILE A 509 6.35 21.90 -18.60
CA ILE A 509 5.36 22.66 -19.38
C ILE A 509 3.95 22.49 -18.81
N GLY A 510 3.59 21.28 -18.38
CA GLY A 510 2.31 21.01 -17.75
C GLY A 510 2.16 21.70 -16.39
N SER A 511 3.24 21.77 -15.60
CA SER A 511 3.21 22.40 -14.27
C SER A 511 3.21 23.93 -14.33
N TYR A 512 3.95 24.52 -15.28
CA TYR A 512 4.07 25.97 -15.45
C TYR A 512 3.24 26.52 -16.63
N SER A 513 2.24 25.77 -17.09
CA SER A 513 1.43 26.09 -18.28
C SER A 513 0.85 27.49 -18.23
N LYS A 514 0.28 27.90 -17.09
CA LYS A 514 -0.31 29.23 -16.86
C LYS A 514 0.68 30.38 -17.07
N TRP A 515 1.94 30.20 -16.69
CA TRP A 515 2.97 31.23 -16.86
C TRP A 515 3.54 31.22 -18.29
N LEU A 516 3.72 30.03 -18.86
CA LEU A 516 4.22 29.84 -20.22
C LEU A 516 3.22 30.31 -21.30
N SER A 517 1.92 30.16 -21.06
CA SER A 517 0.83 30.55 -21.98
C SER A 517 0.50 32.05 -21.96
N SER A 518 1.16 32.83 -21.10
CA SER A 518 0.92 34.27 -20.97
C SER A 518 1.30 35.07 -22.22
N SER A 519 2.22 34.57 -23.04
CA SER A 519 2.59 35.14 -24.34
C SER A 519 2.07 34.30 -25.50
N GLN A 520 1.28 34.92 -26.39
CA GLN A 520 0.77 34.32 -27.63
C GLN A 520 1.88 33.70 -28.51
N SER A 521 3.09 34.29 -28.52
CA SER A 521 4.23 33.78 -29.29
C SER A 521 4.69 32.39 -28.89
N ASN A 522 4.38 31.96 -27.66
CA ASN A 522 4.86 30.70 -27.10
C ASN A 522 3.97 29.52 -27.47
N ILE A 523 2.68 29.76 -27.75
CA ILE A 523 1.67 28.71 -27.91
C ILE A 523 2.04 27.73 -29.03
N LYS A 524 2.34 28.24 -30.24
CA LYS A 524 2.66 27.40 -31.39
C LYS A 524 3.89 26.51 -31.16
N PRO A 525 5.05 27.03 -30.69
CA PRO A 525 6.19 26.18 -30.31
C PRO A 525 5.86 25.11 -29.27
N LEU A 526 5.06 25.45 -28.25
CA LEU A 526 4.66 24.51 -27.19
C LEU A 526 3.77 23.39 -27.73
N LEU A 527 2.80 23.71 -28.60
CA LEU A 527 1.95 22.71 -29.26
C LEU A 527 2.77 21.75 -30.13
N LEU A 528 3.69 22.28 -30.94
CA LEU A 528 4.58 21.47 -31.78
C LEU A 528 5.51 20.58 -30.94
N PHE A 529 6.03 21.10 -29.83
CA PHE A 529 6.81 20.32 -28.87
C PHE A 529 5.98 19.15 -28.32
N CYS A 530 4.77 19.40 -27.84
CA CYS A 530 3.89 18.36 -27.30
C CYS A 530 3.58 17.30 -28.37
N ALA A 531 3.29 17.72 -29.60
CA ALA A 531 3.03 16.81 -30.71
C ALA A 531 4.20 15.86 -30.99
N SER A 532 5.43 16.38 -31.00
CA SER A 532 6.64 15.58 -31.18
C SER A 532 6.85 14.60 -30.01
N GLY A 533 6.64 15.05 -28.76
CA GLY A 533 6.78 14.22 -27.56
C GLY A 533 5.72 13.12 -27.44
N ILE A 534 4.48 13.39 -27.85
CA ILE A 534 3.38 12.42 -27.88
C ILE A 534 3.69 11.24 -28.79
N SER A 535 4.41 11.45 -29.89
CA SER A 535 4.74 10.39 -30.84
C SER A 535 5.64 9.26 -30.30
N LYS A 536 6.13 9.37 -29.05
CA LYS A 536 7.01 8.41 -28.38
C LYS A 536 6.40 7.94 -27.06
N SER A 537 6.45 6.63 -26.81
CA SER A 537 5.76 5.99 -25.67
C SER A 537 6.22 6.46 -24.28
N VAL A 538 7.49 6.83 -24.10
CA VAL A 538 8.01 7.21 -22.77
C VAL A 538 7.62 8.63 -22.37
N SER A 539 7.56 9.55 -23.33
CA SER A 539 7.18 10.95 -23.13
C SER A 539 5.69 11.22 -23.37
N SER A 540 4.94 10.26 -23.91
CA SER A 540 3.55 10.48 -24.34
C SER A 540 2.66 11.01 -23.24
N ASN A 541 2.79 10.47 -22.02
CA ASN A 541 1.99 10.86 -20.87
C ASN A 541 2.23 12.30 -20.41
N ALA A 542 3.51 12.64 -20.18
CA ALA A 542 3.90 13.97 -19.75
C ALA A 542 3.50 15.01 -20.80
N CYS A 543 3.70 14.71 -22.08
CA CYS A 543 3.34 15.62 -23.17
C CYS A 543 1.83 15.70 -23.45
N SER A 544 1.04 14.63 -23.26
CA SER A 544 -0.42 14.69 -23.38
C SER A 544 -1.04 15.49 -22.24
N LEU A 545 -0.54 15.31 -21.01
CA LEU A 545 -0.93 16.11 -19.85
C LEU A 545 -0.56 17.59 -20.03
N ALA A 546 0.66 17.86 -20.50
CA ALA A 546 1.11 19.21 -20.83
C ALA A 546 0.22 19.86 -21.89
N LEU A 547 -0.14 19.12 -22.94
CA LEU A 547 -1.08 19.59 -23.97
C LEU A 547 -2.43 19.96 -23.37
N ARG A 548 -2.99 19.11 -22.48
CA ARG A 548 -4.25 19.42 -21.77
C ARG A 548 -4.13 20.72 -20.98
N LYS A 549 -3.09 20.85 -20.16
CA LYS A 549 -2.88 22.04 -19.33
C LYS A 549 -2.67 23.32 -20.15
N LEU A 550 -1.95 23.23 -21.26
CA LEU A 550 -1.82 24.33 -22.20
C LEU A 550 -3.16 24.72 -22.82
N CYS A 551 -3.99 23.76 -23.24
CA CYS A 551 -5.31 24.06 -23.78
C CYS A 551 -6.25 24.69 -22.74
N GLU A 552 -6.17 24.27 -21.48
CA GLU A 552 -6.91 24.85 -20.35
C GLU A 552 -6.49 26.31 -20.08
N ASP A 553 -5.19 26.56 -19.97
CA ASP A 553 -4.67 27.87 -19.56
C ASP A 553 -4.53 28.88 -20.71
N ALA A 554 -4.42 28.44 -21.97
CA ALA A 554 -4.25 29.29 -23.14
C ALA A 554 -5.55 29.61 -23.89
N SER A 555 -6.72 29.51 -23.24
CA SER A 555 -8.05 29.64 -23.85
C SER A 555 -8.23 30.90 -24.72
N SER A 556 -7.56 32.01 -24.39
CA SER A 556 -7.59 33.27 -25.14
C SER A 556 -6.88 33.24 -26.50
N PHE A 557 -5.98 32.29 -26.75
CA PHE A 557 -5.16 32.22 -27.98
C PHE A 557 -5.28 30.87 -28.70
N ILE A 558 -5.74 29.83 -28.00
CA ILE A 558 -5.76 28.46 -28.52
C ILE A 558 -6.72 28.27 -29.70
N HIS A 559 -7.76 29.12 -29.80
CA HIS A 559 -8.79 29.05 -30.82
C HIS A 559 -8.36 29.60 -32.20
N GLU A 560 -7.13 30.10 -32.34
CA GLU A 560 -6.61 30.52 -33.63
C GLU A 560 -6.57 29.37 -34.65
N PRO A 561 -6.93 29.61 -35.94
CA PRO A 561 -7.01 28.55 -36.94
C PRO A 561 -5.73 27.72 -37.09
N GLN A 562 -4.55 28.34 -36.99
CA GLN A 562 -3.27 27.63 -37.10
C GLN A 562 -3.04 26.67 -35.92
N ASN A 563 -3.47 27.06 -34.71
CA ASN A 563 -3.32 26.25 -33.52
C ASN A 563 -4.32 25.08 -33.55
N LEU A 564 -5.56 25.32 -33.98
CA LEU A 564 -6.57 24.28 -34.17
C LEU A 564 -6.13 23.22 -35.20
N GLU A 565 -5.50 23.61 -36.31
CA GLU A 565 -4.97 22.63 -37.28
C GLU A 565 -3.84 21.77 -36.70
N ILE A 566 -2.98 22.32 -35.83
CA ILE A 566 -1.97 21.52 -35.11
C ILE A 566 -2.66 20.52 -34.18
N LEU A 567 -3.70 20.94 -33.45
CA LEU A 567 -4.47 20.05 -32.57
C LEU A 567 -5.15 18.92 -33.35
N PHE A 568 -5.76 19.21 -34.49
CA PHE A 568 -6.33 18.17 -35.35
C PHE A 568 -5.27 17.22 -35.90
N TRP A 569 -4.10 17.75 -36.29
CA TRP A 569 -2.99 16.91 -36.73
C TRP A 569 -2.50 15.95 -35.63
N ILE A 570 -2.45 16.39 -34.37
CA ILE A 570 -2.16 15.53 -33.21
C ILE A 570 -3.23 14.43 -33.09
N SER A 571 -4.51 14.80 -33.17
CA SER A 571 -5.62 13.85 -33.09
C SER A 571 -5.58 12.79 -34.20
N GLU A 572 -5.37 13.20 -35.44
CA GLU A 572 -5.27 12.31 -36.61
C GLU A 572 -4.05 11.38 -36.51
N GLY A 573 -3.00 11.80 -35.79
CA GLY A 573 -1.81 10.98 -35.51
C GLY A 573 -2.07 9.79 -34.56
N MET A 574 -3.12 9.84 -33.73
CA MET A 574 -3.44 8.79 -32.75
C MET A 574 -3.86 7.47 -33.41
N ASP A 575 -4.40 7.51 -34.63
CA ASP A 575 -4.89 6.33 -35.36
C ASP A 575 -3.78 5.33 -35.74
N LYS A 576 -2.51 5.69 -35.52
CA LYS A 576 -1.36 4.78 -35.67
C LYS A 576 -1.28 3.72 -34.56
N GLY A 577 -2.05 3.86 -33.47
CA GLY A 577 -2.19 2.83 -32.42
C GLY A 577 -1.03 2.70 -31.45
N ASN A 578 -0.12 3.70 -31.41
CA ASN A 578 1.11 3.67 -30.61
C ASN A 578 0.95 4.22 -29.19
N LEU A 579 -0.22 4.74 -28.83
CA LEU A 579 -0.49 5.40 -27.57
C LEU A 579 -1.25 4.50 -26.60
N ARG A 580 -1.09 4.78 -25.31
CA ARG A 580 -1.92 4.22 -24.24
C ARG A 580 -3.28 4.93 -24.22
N LEU A 581 -4.32 4.25 -23.73
CA LEU A 581 -5.68 4.79 -23.73
C LEU A 581 -5.78 6.09 -22.93
N GLU A 582 -5.10 6.17 -21.79
CA GLU A 582 -5.10 7.35 -20.93
C GLU A 582 -4.51 8.55 -21.65
N ASP A 583 -3.43 8.35 -22.42
CA ASP A 583 -2.78 9.44 -23.16
C ASP A 583 -3.70 9.95 -24.30
N GLU A 584 -4.48 9.07 -24.94
CA GLU A 584 -5.49 9.47 -25.93
C GLU A 584 -6.67 10.24 -25.29
N GLU A 585 -7.15 9.81 -24.12
CA GLU A 585 -8.21 10.51 -23.38
C GLU A 585 -7.78 11.94 -23.00
N GLU A 586 -6.53 12.11 -22.57
CA GLU A 586 -5.93 13.42 -22.26
C GLU A 586 -5.89 14.33 -23.49
N ILE A 587 -5.49 13.81 -24.66
CA ILE A 587 -5.47 14.56 -25.92
C ILE A 587 -6.88 14.96 -26.34
N ILE A 588 -7.85 14.04 -26.29
CA ILE A 588 -9.24 14.37 -26.64
C ILE A 588 -9.80 15.44 -25.69
N SER A 589 -9.53 15.34 -24.40
CA SER A 589 -9.96 16.33 -23.40
C SER A 589 -9.34 17.71 -23.69
N ALA A 590 -8.05 17.75 -24.02
CA ALA A 590 -7.33 18.96 -24.40
C ALA A 590 -7.96 19.66 -25.61
N ILE A 591 -8.21 18.90 -26.69
CA ILE A 591 -8.77 19.46 -27.92
C ILE A 591 -10.23 19.87 -27.70
N THR A 592 -11.01 19.09 -26.96
CA THR A 592 -12.40 19.43 -26.61
C THR A 592 -12.46 20.73 -25.82
N HIS A 593 -11.53 20.95 -24.88
CA HIS A 593 -11.41 22.22 -24.16
C HIS A 593 -11.12 23.39 -25.11
N ALA A 594 -10.10 23.25 -25.97
CA ALA A 594 -9.76 24.27 -26.96
C ALA A 594 -10.95 24.62 -27.88
N LEU A 595 -11.68 23.61 -28.36
CA LEU A 595 -12.85 23.80 -29.21
C LEU A 595 -14.02 24.47 -28.47
N SER A 596 -14.17 24.22 -27.17
CA SER A 596 -15.21 24.87 -26.36
C SER A 596 -15.04 26.39 -26.26
N SER A 597 -13.81 26.90 -26.44
CA SER A 597 -13.51 28.33 -26.49
C SER A 597 -13.84 29.01 -27.83
N VAL A 598 -14.12 28.25 -28.89
CA VAL A 598 -14.44 28.80 -30.23
C VAL A 598 -15.82 29.46 -30.23
N HIS A 599 -15.92 30.75 -30.58
CA HIS A 599 -17.18 31.50 -30.54
C HIS A 599 -18.18 31.13 -31.65
N ASP A 600 -17.71 30.74 -32.84
CA ASP A 600 -18.58 30.35 -33.96
C ASP A 600 -19.19 28.96 -33.70
N LYS A 601 -20.53 28.93 -33.56
CA LYS A 601 -21.29 27.72 -33.25
C LYS A 601 -21.20 26.65 -34.34
N GLU A 602 -21.23 27.03 -35.62
CA GLU A 602 -21.19 26.06 -36.73
C GLU A 602 -19.77 25.52 -36.94
N LEU A 603 -18.77 26.38 -36.78
CA LEU A 603 -17.38 25.94 -36.76
C LEU A 603 -17.11 24.99 -35.60
N ARG A 604 -17.65 25.28 -34.40
CA ARG A 604 -17.51 24.41 -33.23
C ARG A 604 -18.15 23.04 -33.45
N LYS A 605 -19.39 23.00 -33.99
CA LYS A 605 -20.10 21.76 -34.32
C LYS A 605 -19.30 20.91 -35.32
N SER A 606 -18.89 21.50 -36.43
CA SER A 606 -18.12 20.79 -37.47
C SER A 606 -16.75 20.33 -36.97
N SER A 607 -16.10 21.10 -36.10
CA SER A 607 -14.83 20.76 -35.46
C SER A 607 -14.93 19.58 -34.49
N LEU A 608 -15.96 19.56 -33.64
CA LEU A 608 -16.22 18.43 -32.74
C LEU A 608 -16.57 17.15 -33.52
N ALA A 609 -17.32 17.28 -34.62
CA ALA A 609 -17.58 16.16 -35.52
C ALA A 609 -16.29 15.66 -36.21
N ARG A 610 -15.39 16.56 -36.65
CA ARG A 610 -14.08 16.20 -37.21
C ARG A 610 -13.23 15.42 -36.20
N LEU A 611 -13.19 15.87 -34.95
CA LEU A 611 -12.43 15.23 -33.87
C LEU A 611 -12.81 13.75 -33.67
N LEU A 612 -14.10 13.43 -33.75
CA LEU A 612 -14.60 12.06 -33.55
C LEU A 612 -14.73 11.25 -34.85
N CYS A 613 -14.44 11.83 -36.01
CA CYS A 613 -14.67 11.20 -37.32
C CYS A 613 -13.99 9.82 -37.45
N SER A 614 -12.72 9.71 -37.05
CA SER A 614 -12.00 8.42 -37.09
C SER A 614 -12.57 7.41 -36.09
N SER A 615 -13.03 7.89 -34.93
CA SER A 615 -13.65 7.06 -33.89
C SER A 615 -14.99 6.48 -34.35
N TYR A 616 -15.84 7.30 -34.99
CA TYR A 616 -17.09 6.84 -35.60
C TYR A 616 -16.81 5.83 -36.72
N SER A 617 -15.86 6.13 -37.59
CA SER A 617 -15.46 5.25 -38.70
C SER A 617 -14.96 3.88 -38.21
N ALA A 618 -14.23 3.84 -37.09
CA ALA A 618 -13.75 2.59 -36.50
C ALA A 618 -14.91 1.72 -35.97
N VAL A 619 -15.89 2.34 -35.33
CA VAL A 619 -17.11 1.67 -34.85
C VAL A 619 -17.97 1.17 -36.03
N GLU A 620 -18.17 1.99 -37.06
CA GLU A 620 -18.92 1.62 -38.27
C GLU A 620 -18.31 0.41 -38.97
N LYS A 621 -16.97 0.35 -39.10
CA LYS A 621 -16.27 -0.81 -39.67
C LYS A 621 -16.59 -2.11 -38.93
N ILE A 622 -16.67 -2.09 -37.59
CA ILE A 622 -17.06 -3.27 -36.80
C ILE A 622 -18.52 -3.64 -37.02
N ILE A 623 -19.42 -2.67 -37.14
CA ILE A 623 -20.83 -2.93 -37.44
C ILE A 623 -20.99 -3.56 -38.83
N ASP A 624 -20.23 -3.11 -39.82
CA ASP A 624 -20.28 -3.63 -41.19
C ASP A 624 -19.71 -5.06 -41.28
N ILE A 625 -18.72 -5.42 -40.45
CA ILE A 625 -18.21 -6.79 -40.33
C ILE A 625 -19.31 -7.78 -39.92
N ASP A 626 -20.28 -7.38 -39.10
CA ASP A 626 -21.41 -8.25 -38.69
C ASP A 626 -22.34 -8.59 -39.88
N ARG A 627 -22.33 -7.80 -40.96
CA ARG A 627 -23.10 -8.06 -42.19
C ARG A 627 -22.40 -9.06 -43.11
N ASP A 628 -21.07 -9.02 -43.15
CA ASP A 628 -20.23 -9.89 -43.96
C ASP A 628 -19.49 -10.89 -43.06
N ASN A 629 -20.08 -12.07 -42.82
CA ASN A 629 -19.53 -13.19 -42.04
C ASN A 629 -18.08 -13.66 -42.44
N SER A 630 -17.46 -13.03 -43.43
CA SER A 630 -16.15 -13.32 -44.00
C SER A 630 -14.96 -12.89 -43.11
N LEU A 631 -15.06 -11.81 -42.33
CA LEU A 631 -13.92 -11.28 -41.56
C LEU A 631 -13.67 -11.96 -40.21
N ARG A 632 -14.62 -12.75 -39.69
CA ARG A 632 -14.37 -13.71 -38.60
C ARG A 632 -13.34 -14.79 -38.97
N GLN A 633 -13.07 -14.98 -40.26
CA GLN A 633 -12.09 -15.96 -40.75
C GLN A 633 -10.65 -15.47 -40.66
N ASN A 634 -10.41 -14.16 -40.41
CA ASN A 634 -9.08 -13.60 -40.19
C ASN A 634 -8.97 -12.96 -38.80
N PRO A 635 -8.54 -13.72 -37.78
CA PRO A 635 -8.48 -13.26 -36.39
C PRO A 635 -7.64 -12.00 -36.17
N ALA A 636 -6.58 -11.78 -36.95
CA ALA A 636 -5.67 -10.65 -36.78
C ALA A 636 -6.33 -9.32 -37.16
N THR A 637 -6.97 -9.26 -38.34
CA THR A 637 -7.68 -8.06 -38.81
C THR A 637 -8.91 -7.75 -37.96
N TYR A 638 -9.58 -8.78 -37.47
CA TYR A 638 -10.71 -8.62 -36.56
C TYR A 638 -10.29 -8.02 -35.21
N THR A 639 -9.22 -8.54 -34.60
CA THR A 639 -8.69 -8.04 -33.33
C THR A 639 -8.24 -6.59 -33.44
N GLN A 640 -7.54 -6.23 -34.52
CA GLN A 640 -7.13 -4.85 -34.78
C GLN A 640 -8.33 -3.91 -34.96
N SER A 641 -9.35 -4.34 -35.69
CA SER A 641 -10.56 -3.52 -35.90
C SER A 641 -11.34 -3.33 -34.59
N LEU A 642 -11.39 -4.37 -33.75
CA LEU A 642 -12.06 -4.33 -32.46
C LEU A 642 -11.34 -3.37 -31.50
N ASP A 643 -10.01 -3.45 -31.46
CA ASP A 643 -9.17 -2.55 -30.66
C ASP A 643 -9.33 -1.08 -31.07
N LEU A 644 -9.35 -0.79 -32.38
CA LEU A 644 -9.63 0.56 -32.88
C LEU A 644 -11.04 1.05 -32.51
N ALA A 645 -12.05 0.19 -32.53
CA ALA A 645 -13.40 0.54 -32.11
C ALA A 645 -13.49 0.78 -30.60
N VAL A 646 -12.81 -0.04 -29.78
CA VAL A 646 -12.67 0.16 -28.33
C VAL A 646 -12.04 1.53 -28.06
N ARG A 647 -10.87 1.81 -28.66
CA ARG A 647 -10.19 3.11 -28.57
C ARG A 647 -11.11 4.27 -28.98
N GLY A 648 -11.82 4.13 -30.11
CA GLY A 648 -12.81 5.11 -30.57
C GLY A 648 -13.90 5.41 -29.55
N LEU A 649 -14.43 4.39 -28.86
CA LEU A 649 -15.44 4.57 -27.80
C LEU A 649 -14.85 5.24 -26.54
N TYR A 650 -13.61 4.92 -26.16
CA TYR A 650 -12.92 5.64 -25.09
C TYR A 650 -12.72 7.12 -25.42
N ARG A 651 -12.32 7.44 -26.65
CA ARG A 651 -12.22 8.83 -27.15
C ARG A 651 -13.57 9.55 -27.10
N MET A 652 -14.65 8.91 -27.54
CA MET A 652 -16.01 9.48 -27.41
C MET A 652 -16.38 9.72 -25.94
N SER A 653 -16.04 8.77 -25.05
CA SER A 653 -16.27 8.91 -23.61
C SER A 653 -15.54 10.12 -23.02
N ALA A 654 -14.27 10.32 -23.36
CA ALA A 654 -13.48 11.46 -22.89
C ALA A 654 -14.07 12.79 -23.36
N LEU A 655 -14.53 12.87 -24.62
CA LEU A 655 -15.19 14.06 -25.14
C LEU A 655 -16.45 14.40 -24.33
N PHE A 656 -17.34 13.43 -24.10
CA PHE A 656 -18.55 13.67 -23.29
C PHE A 656 -18.19 14.04 -21.86
N GLY A 657 -17.31 13.29 -21.20
CA GLY A 657 -16.88 13.55 -19.83
C GLY A 657 -16.37 14.99 -19.63
N HIS A 658 -15.60 15.52 -20.59
CA HIS A 658 -15.12 16.89 -20.53
C HIS A 658 -16.24 17.93 -20.67
N LEU A 659 -17.19 17.70 -21.57
CA LEU A 659 -18.36 18.57 -21.75
C LEU A 659 -19.27 18.63 -20.50
N SER A 660 -19.22 17.62 -19.62
CA SER A 660 -19.97 17.57 -18.37
C SER A 660 -19.39 18.44 -17.25
N THR A 661 -18.15 18.91 -17.35
CA THR A 661 -17.50 19.65 -16.24
C THR A 661 -18.15 21.03 -16.03
N PRO A 662 -18.54 21.40 -14.79
CA PRO A 662 -19.36 22.59 -14.50
C PRO A 662 -18.64 23.94 -14.71
N ILE A 663 -17.44 23.94 -15.29
CA ILE A 663 -16.64 25.14 -15.57
C ILE A 663 -17.25 25.95 -16.73
N THR A 664 -18.13 25.37 -17.55
CA THR A 664 -18.86 26.08 -18.59
C THR A 664 -20.26 26.48 -18.12
N SER A 665 -20.32 27.52 -17.29
CA SER A 665 -21.58 28.25 -17.06
C SER A 665 -22.20 28.68 -18.40
N GLY A 666 -23.22 27.95 -18.87
CA GLY A 666 -24.14 28.39 -19.93
C GLY A 666 -23.65 28.37 -21.39
N LEU A 667 -22.59 27.62 -21.75
CA LEU A 667 -22.01 27.66 -23.11
C LEU A 667 -22.15 26.39 -23.97
N VAL A 668 -22.56 25.24 -23.41
CA VAL A 668 -22.89 24.07 -24.23
C VAL A 668 -24.30 24.27 -24.77
N ASP A 669 -24.38 24.66 -26.04
CA ASP A 669 -25.64 24.86 -26.76
C ASP A 669 -26.36 23.52 -26.92
N ASP A 670 -27.66 23.45 -26.59
CA ASP A 670 -28.47 22.23 -26.71
C ASP A 670 -28.36 21.62 -28.12
N ASP A 671 -28.22 22.46 -29.14
CA ASP A 671 -28.00 22.07 -30.54
C ASP A 671 -26.73 21.22 -30.74
N ILE A 672 -25.64 21.50 -30.02
CA ILE A 672 -24.37 20.75 -30.16
C ILE A 672 -24.54 19.36 -29.57
N ILE A 673 -25.15 19.27 -28.39
CA ILE A 673 -25.45 18.00 -27.72
C ILE A 673 -26.34 17.14 -28.61
N LEU A 674 -27.39 17.72 -29.18
CA LEU A 674 -28.32 17.00 -30.07
C LEU A 674 -27.64 16.47 -31.33
N VAL A 675 -26.71 17.22 -31.94
CA VAL A 675 -25.93 16.75 -33.10
C VAL A 675 -25.03 15.57 -32.73
N LEU A 676 -24.29 15.68 -31.62
CA LEU A 676 -23.40 14.61 -31.16
C LEU A 676 -24.20 13.35 -30.81
N LEU A 677 -25.32 13.49 -30.11
CA LEU A 677 -26.22 12.37 -29.79
C LEU A 677 -26.87 11.76 -31.03
N GLY A 678 -27.22 12.59 -32.03
CA GLY A 678 -27.81 12.16 -33.28
C GLY A 678 -26.93 11.22 -34.09
N ILE A 679 -25.60 11.32 -33.95
CA ILE A 679 -24.63 10.39 -34.55
C ILE A 679 -24.31 9.24 -33.59
N PHE A 680 -24.07 9.55 -32.31
CA PHE A 680 -23.60 8.61 -31.31
C PHE A 680 -24.61 7.48 -31.01
N TRP A 681 -25.86 7.81 -30.69
CA TRP A 681 -26.84 6.81 -30.28
C TRP A 681 -27.13 5.75 -31.37
N PRO A 682 -27.38 6.12 -32.65
CA PRO A 682 -27.61 5.13 -33.69
C PRO A 682 -26.45 4.15 -33.91
N LEU A 683 -25.21 4.55 -33.65
CA LEU A 683 -24.04 3.66 -33.70
C LEU A 683 -24.07 2.65 -32.55
N LEU A 684 -24.31 3.13 -31.32
CA LEU A 684 -24.41 2.27 -30.15
C LEU A 684 -25.59 1.32 -30.23
N GLU A 685 -26.77 1.78 -30.69
CA GLU A 685 -27.95 0.93 -30.86
C GLU A 685 -27.68 -0.24 -31.83
N LYS A 686 -26.91 -0.01 -32.90
CA LYS A 686 -26.46 -1.08 -33.80
C LYS A 686 -25.45 -2.01 -33.13
N LEU A 687 -24.47 -1.48 -32.40
CA LEU A 687 -23.48 -2.29 -31.67
C LEU A 687 -24.13 -3.19 -30.62
N PHE A 688 -25.07 -2.67 -29.82
CA PHE A 688 -25.80 -3.46 -28.82
C PHE A 688 -26.61 -4.62 -29.42
N ARG A 689 -26.97 -4.53 -30.70
CA ARG A 689 -27.66 -5.62 -31.43
C ARG A 689 -26.70 -6.60 -32.10
N SER A 690 -25.43 -6.22 -32.23
CA SER A 690 -24.41 -7.02 -32.91
C SER A 690 -23.95 -8.20 -32.05
N SER A 691 -23.35 -9.18 -32.71
CA SER A 691 -22.71 -10.32 -32.05
C SER A 691 -21.41 -9.94 -31.30
N HIS A 692 -20.84 -8.77 -31.58
CA HIS A 692 -19.56 -8.32 -31.02
C HIS A 692 -19.60 -7.96 -29.53
N MET A 693 -20.79 -7.77 -28.95
CA MET A 693 -20.99 -7.54 -27.52
C MET A 693 -20.61 -8.76 -26.65
N GLU A 694 -20.28 -9.91 -27.25
CA GLU A 694 -19.64 -11.01 -26.53
C GLU A 694 -18.23 -10.65 -26.04
N ASN A 695 -17.58 -9.68 -26.68
CA ASN A 695 -16.29 -9.20 -26.23
C ASN A 695 -16.44 -8.25 -25.02
N VAL A 696 -15.77 -8.59 -23.91
CA VAL A 696 -15.83 -7.86 -22.64
C VAL A 696 -15.31 -6.42 -22.79
N SER A 697 -14.16 -6.21 -23.45
CA SER A 697 -13.56 -4.87 -23.57
C SER A 697 -14.39 -3.94 -24.43
N LEU A 698 -14.99 -4.44 -25.52
CA LEU A 698 -15.93 -3.68 -26.33
C LEU A 698 -17.21 -3.34 -25.56
N SER A 699 -17.80 -4.30 -24.85
CA SER A 699 -18.98 -4.06 -24.01
C SER A 699 -18.72 -3.00 -22.94
N ALA A 700 -17.57 -3.08 -22.27
CA ALA A 700 -17.14 -2.12 -21.28
C ALA A 700 -16.95 -0.72 -21.88
N ALA A 701 -16.33 -0.60 -23.06
CA ALA A 701 -16.13 0.68 -23.74
C ALA A 701 -17.45 1.31 -24.21
N VAL A 702 -18.39 0.52 -24.73
CA VAL A 702 -19.74 0.97 -25.09
C VAL A 702 -20.48 1.48 -23.85
N CYS A 703 -20.45 0.71 -22.77
CA CYS A 703 -21.09 1.06 -21.50
C CYS A 703 -20.50 2.33 -20.86
N ARG A 704 -19.18 2.48 -20.89
CA ARG A 704 -18.46 3.67 -20.40
C ARG A 704 -18.82 4.91 -21.21
N SER A 705 -18.74 4.84 -22.54
CA SER A 705 -19.08 5.97 -23.42
C SER A 705 -20.55 6.38 -23.28
N LEU A 706 -21.47 5.42 -23.17
CA LEU A 706 -22.87 5.69 -22.91
C LEU A 706 -23.10 6.36 -21.55
N SER A 707 -22.42 5.86 -20.50
CA SER A 707 -22.49 6.47 -19.17
C SER A 707 -22.04 7.93 -19.19
N SER A 708 -20.90 8.24 -19.81
CA SER A 708 -20.40 9.62 -19.94
C SER A 708 -21.39 10.49 -20.73
N ALA A 709 -21.95 9.97 -21.82
CA ALA A 709 -22.96 10.69 -22.59
C ALA A 709 -24.23 11.01 -21.77
N ILE A 710 -24.73 10.04 -20.98
CA ILE A 710 -25.91 10.22 -20.12
C ILE A 710 -25.70 11.35 -19.12
N HIS A 711 -24.61 11.34 -18.37
CA HIS A 711 -24.32 12.39 -17.38
C HIS A 711 -24.17 13.77 -18.03
N THR A 712 -23.58 13.82 -19.21
CA THR A 712 -23.34 15.09 -19.92
C THR A 712 -24.61 15.68 -20.51
N CYS A 713 -25.43 14.84 -21.15
CA CYS A 713 -26.55 15.31 -21.95
C CYS A 713 -27.86 15.35 -21.15
N GLY A 714 -27.92 14.69 -19.99
CA GLY A 714 -29.03 14.73 -19.05
C GLY A 714 -30.39 14.60 -19.74
N GLN A 715 -31.23 15.63 -19.62
CA GLN A 715 -32.60 15.62 -20.15
C GLN A 715 -32.72 15.29 -21.65
N HIS A 716 -31.68 15.54 -22.47
CA HIS A 716 -31.69 15.22 -23.89
C HIS A 716 -31.78 13.70 -24.19
N PHE A 717 -31.46 12.84 -23.21
CA PHE A 717 -31.63 11.38 -23.34
C PHE A 717 -33.06 10.90 -23.11
N HIS A 718 -33.98 11.76 -22.65
CA HIS A 718 -35.33 11.39 -22.19
C HIS A 718 -36.08 10.43 -23.12
N VAL A 719 -36.12 10.72 -24.42
CA VAL A 719 -36.84 9.91 -25.43
C VAL A 719 -36.13 8.57 -25.72
N LEU A 720 -34.82 8.47 -25.46
CA LEU A 720 -34.00 7.30 -25.73
C LEU A 720 -33.98 6.31 -24.55
N LEU A 721 -34.34 6.73 -23.33
CA LEU A 721 -34.24 5.91 -22.11
C LEU A 721 -34.88 4.53 -22.20
N PRO A 722 -36.11 4.36 -22.74
CA PRO A 722 -36.70 3.03 -22.87
C PRO A 722 -35.84 2.08 -23.71
N LYS A 723 -35.29 2.57 -24.82
CA LYS A 723 -34.43 1.78 -25.70
C LYS A 723 -33.07 1.48 -25.05
N VAL A 724 -32.50 2.46 -24.34
CA VAL A 724 -31.24 2.30 -23.60
C VAL A 724 -31.36 1.15 -22.59
N LEU A 725 -32.36 1.21 -21.71
CA LEU A 725 -32.54 0.19 -20.68
C LEU A 725 -32.91 -1.17 -21.26
N GLU A 726 -33.67 -1.22 -22.36
CA GLU A 726 -33.94 -2.45 -23.11
C GLU A 726 -32.65 -3.08 -23.66
N CYS A 727 -31.78 -2.29 -24.30
CA CYS A 727 -30.49 -2.74 -24.83
C CYS A 727 -29.58 -3.28 -23.72
N LEU A 728 -29.44 -2.54 -22.61
CA LEU A 728 -28.62 -2.95 -21.46
C LEU A 728 -29.14 -4.25 -20.83
N SER A 729 -30.45 -4.33 -20.60
CA SER A 729 -31.07 -5.51 -19.97
C SER A 729 -30.95 -6.75 -20.87
N THR A 730 -31.20 -6.60 -22.17
CA THR A 730 -31.11 -7.70 -23.14
C THR A 730 -29.67 -8.21 -23.28
N ASN A 731 -28.69 -7.31 -23.34
CA ASN A 731 -27.28 -7.72 -23.41
C ASN A 731 -26.79 -8.34 -22.12
N PHE A 732 -27.21 -7.85 -20.96
CA PHE A 732 -26.87 -8.48 -19.68
C PHE A 732 -27.42 -9.91 -19.58
N LEU A 733 -28.67 -10.14 -19.99
CA LEU A 733 -29.25 -11.49 -20.02
C LEU A 733 -28.48 -12.46 -20.93
N ARG A 734 -27.91 -11.94 -22.03
CA ARG A 734 -27.10 -12.71 -22.99
C ARG A 734 -25.67 -12.93 -22.53
N PHE A 735 -25.06 -11.94 -21.87
CA PHE A 735 -23.65 -11.91 -21.44
C PHE A 735 -23.55 -11.61 -19.95
N GLN A 736 -24.02 -12.55 -19.13
CA GLN A 736 -24.27 -12.36 -17.70
C GLN A 736 -23.05 -12.10 -16.80
N ARG A 737 -21.84 -12.26 -17.35
CA ARG A 737 -20.58 -11.90 -16.68
C ARG A 737 -20.13 -10.46 -16.94
N HIS A 738 -20.77 -9.76 -17.89
CA HIS A 738 -20.41 -8.39 -18.23
C HIS A 738 -21.12 -7.45 -17.27
N ASP A 739 -20.47 -7.14 -16.15
CA ASP A 739 -21.00 -6.26 -15.10
C ASP A 739 -21.28 -4.83 -15.59
N CYS A 740 -20.64 -4.41 -16.69
CA CYS A 740 -20.71 -3.05 -17.22
C CYS A 740 -22.13 -2.64 -17.61
N PHE A 741 -22.98 -3.62 -18.00
CA PHE A 741 -24.40 -3.37 -18.29
C PHE A 741 -25.20 -3.02 -17.02
N LEU A 742 -24.89 -3.65 -15.87
CA LEU A 742 -25.50 -3.32 -14.58
C LEU A 742 -25.04 -1.94 -14.10
N ARG A 743 -23.72 -1.67 -14.16
CA ARG A 743 -23.15 -0.37 -13.76
C ARG A 743 -23.73 0.78 -14.59
N THR A 744 -23.88 0.58 -15.90
CA THR A 744 -24.49 1.60 -16.79
C THR A 744 -25.99 1.76 -16.53
N SER A 745 -26.71 0.66 -16.26
CA SER A 745 -28.13 0.75 -15.88
C SER A 745 -28.32 1.50 -14.56
N ALA A 746 -27.38 1.37 -13.63
CA ALA A 746 -27.36 2.13 -12.39
C ALA A 746 -27.19 3.63 -12.64
N ASN A 747 -26.27 4.02 -13.54
CA ASN A 747 -26.06 5.42 -13.93
C ASN A 747 -27.32 6.03 -14.59
N VAL A 748 -28.05 5.25 -15.40
CA VAL A 748 -29.34 5.68 -15.97
C VAL A 748 -30.36 5.95 -14.86
N ILE A 749 -30.42 5.08 -13.85
CA ILE A 749 -31.34 5.24 -12.70
C ILE A 749 -30.92 6.39 -11.81
N GLU A 750 -29.62 6.61 -11.61
CA GLU A 750 -29.10 7.75 -10.85
C GLU A 750 -29.59 9.07 -11.44
N GLU A 751 -29.44 9.21 -12.77
CA GLU A 751 -29.79 10.45 -13.49
C GLU A 751 -31.31 10.63 -13.66
N PHE A 752 -32.06 9.58 -13.99
CA PHE A 752 -33.49 9.70 -14.38
C PHE A 752 -34.48 9.01 -13.46
N GLY A 753 -34.01 8.21 -12.50
CA GLY A 753 -34.86 7.37 -11.66
C GLY A 753 -35.91 8.16 -10.88
N HIS A 754 -35.63 9.42 -10.54
CA HIS A 754 -36.54 10.29 -9.78
C HIS A 754 -37.77 10.76 -10.56
N LYS A 755 -37.81 10.56 -11.89
CA LYS A 755 -38.93 10.97 -12.73
C LYS A 755 -40.04 9.93 -12.69
N GLU A 756 -41.21 10.32 -12.19
CA GLU A 756 -42.37 9.42 -11.98
C GLU A 756 -42.79 8.65 -13.25
N GLU A 757 -42.70 9.30 -14.42
CA GLU A 757 -43.06 8.71 -15.72
C GLU A 757 -42.22 7.45 -16.08
N PHE A 758 -41.01 7.32 -15.54
CA PHE A 758 -40.13 6.17 -15.78
C PHE A 758 -40.19 5.12 -14.67
N GLY A 759 -40.99 5.32 -13.62
CA GLY A 759 -41.08 4.40 -12.47
C GLY A 759 -41.37 2.95 -12.89
N ALA A 760 -42.37 2.74 -13.77
CA ALA A 760 -42.71 1.41 -14.27
C ALA A 760 -41.61 0.77 -15.13
N LEU A 761 -40.85 1.59 -15.87
CA LEU A 761 -39.71 1.14 -16.66
C LEU A 761 -38.56 0.69 -15.76
N CYS A 762 -38.22 1.48 -14.73
CA CYS A 762 -37.20 1.13 -13.74
C CYS A 762 -37.54 -0.20 -13.03
N VAL A 763 -38.80 -0.39 -12.61
CA VAL A 763 -39.28 -1.64 -12.00
C VAL A 763 -39.06 -2.83 -12.94
N ARG A 764 -39.47 -2.73 -14.20
CA ARG A 764 -39.28 -3.78 -15.20
C ARG A 764 -37.80 -4.08 -15.47
N THR A 765 -36.95 -3.06 -15.48
CA THR A 765 -35.50 -3.23 -15.60
C THR A 765 -34.93 -3.99 -14.42
N PHE A 766 -35.32 -3.63 -13.18
CA PHE A 766 -34.87 -4.33 -11.98
C PHE A 766 -35.33 -5.80 -11.97
N GLU A 767 -36.57 -6.08 -12.36
CA GLU A 767 -37.08 -7.45 -12.56
C GLU A 767 -36.23 -8.23 -13.57
N THR A 768 -35.97 -7.63 -14.73
CA THR A 768 -35.23 -8.28 -15.83
C THR A 768 -33.79 -8.59 -15.41
N LEU A 769 -33.07 -7.62 -14.84
CA LEU A 769 -31.69 -7.80 -14.41
C LEU A 769 -31.57 -8.81 -13.25
N SER A 770 -32.49 -8.77 -12.29
CA SER A 770 -32.48 -9.71 -11.16
C SER A 770 -32.87 -11.14 -11.54
N SER A 771 -33.55 -11.32 -12.68
CA SER A 771 -33.92 -12.65 -13.20
C SER A 771 -32.75 -13.41 -13.86
N ALA A 772 -31.61 -12.73 -14.09
CA ALA A 772 -30.43 -13.36 -14.68
C ALA A 772 -29.88 -14.48 -13.79
N SER A 773 -29.50 -15.61 -14.39
CA SER A 773 -28.99 -16.76 -13.64
C SER A 773 -27.75 -16.43 -12.80
N SER A 774 -26.84 -15.58 -13.28
CA SER A 774 -25.66 -15.16 -12.54
C SER A 774 -26.02 -14.44 -11.24
N ILE A 775 -27.02 -13.54 -11.27
CA ILE A 775 -27.51 -12.84 -10.08
C ILE A 775 -28.25 -13.81 -9.14
N LEU A 776 -29.08 -14.70 -9.68
CA LEU A 776 -29.79 -15.70 -8.88
C LEU A 776 -28.81 -16.61 -8.10
N THR A 777 -27.67 -16.97 -8.69
CA THR A 777 -26.62 -17.79 -8.06
C THR A 777 -25.80 -17.10 -6.97
N LEU A 778 -25.91 -15.78 -6.80
CA LEU A 778 -25.28 -15.05 -5.68
C LEU A 778 -26.06 -15.33 -4.38
N ASN A 779 -26.00 -16.56 -3.87
CA ASN A 779 -26.73 -17.01 -2.67
C ASN A 779 -25.81 -17.61 -1.59
N SER A 780 -24.50 -17.66 -1.84
CA SER A 780 -23.48 -18.13 -0.89
C SER A 780 -22.23 -17.24 -0.97
N SER A 781 -21.46 -17.19 0.12
CA SER A 781 -20.18 -16.45 0.17
C SER A 781 -19.20 -16.93 -0.90
N TYR A 782 -19.14 -18.23 -1.14
CA TYR A 782 -18.30 -18.83 -2.17
C TYR A 782 -18.64 -18.30 -3.58
N MET A 783 -19.92 -18.23 -3.94
CA MET A 783 -20.32 -17.70 -5.25
C MET A 783 -20.03 -16.19 -5.37
N CYS A 784 -20.20 -15.43 -4.28
CA CYS A 784 -19.80 -14.02 -4.27
C CYS A 784 -18.27 -13.85 -4.45
N ASP A 785 -17.46 -14.77 -3.93
CA ASP A 785 -16.00 -14.77 -4.10
C ASP A 785 -15.55 -15.15 -5.52
N GLN A 786 -16.34 -15.93 -6.26
CA GLN A 786 -16.05 -16.29 -7.66
C GLN A 786 -16.38 -15.17 -8.65
N GLU A 787 -17.37 -14.32 -8.34
CA GLU A 787 -17.86 -13.26 -9.24
C GLU A 787 -17.94 -11.90 -8.50
N PRO A 788 -16.82 -11.37 -7.96
CA PRO A 788 -16.83 -10.19 -7.09
C PRO A 788 -17.27 -8.91 -7.82
N ASP A 789 -16.86 -8.72 -9.07
CA ASP A 789 -17.25 -7.56 -9.89
C ASP A 789 -18.76 -7.48 -10.11
N LEU A 790 -19.39 -8.64 -10.29
CA LEU A 790 -20.84 -8.75 -10.47
C LEU A 790 -21.59 -8.37 -9.19
N VAL A 791 -21.08 -8.77 -8.02
CA VAL A 791 -21.62 -8.38 -6.71
C VAL A 791 -21.53 -6.87 -6.54
N GLU A 792 -20.38 -6.27 -6.83
CA GLU A 792 -20.18 -4.82 -6.75
C GLU A 792 -21.14 -4.07 -7.68
N ALA A 793 -21.29 -4.53 -8.93
CA ALA A 793 -22.18 -3.91 -9.90
C ALA A 793 -23.67 -4.05 -9.53
N TYR A 794 -24.10 -5.21 -9.04
CA TYR A 794 -25.50 -5.41 -8.63
C TYR A 794 -25.86 -4.63 -7.36
N THR A 795 -24.95 -4.58 -6.39
CA THR A 795 -25.13 -3.78 -5.16
C THR A 795 -25.10 -2.28 -5.45
N TYR A 796 -24.30 -1.84 -6.43
CA TYR A 796 -24.33 -0.47 -6.93
C TYR A 796 -25.67 -0.13 -7.61
N PHE A 797 -26.14 -0.99 -8.53
CA PHE A 797 -27.44 -0.83 -9.19
C PHE A 797 -28.59 -0.73 -8.20
N THR A 798 -28.67 -1.65 -7.24
CA THR A 798 -29.74 -1.66 -6.23
C THR A 798 -29.64 -0.49 -5.26
N SER A 799 -28.43 0.02 -4.99
CA SER A 799 -28.23 1.26 -4.24
C SER A 799 -28.78 2.49 -4.97
N MET A 800 -28.54 2.60 -6.28
CA MET A 800 -29.10 3.70 -7.09
C MET A 800 -30.62 3.59 -7.18
N PHE A 801 -31.15 2.38 -7.39
CA PHE A 801 -32.59 2.14 -7.43
C PHE A 801 -33.30 2.60 -6.15
N ILE A 802 -32.81 2.18 -4.97
CA ILE A 802 -33.49 2.52 -3.71
C ILE A 802 -33.37 4.01 -3.35
N ARG A 803 -32.32 4.70 -3.79
CA ARG A 803 -32.09 6.12 -3.50
C ARG A 803 -32.84 7.04 -4.47
N CYS A 804 -32.91 6.69 -5.75
CA CYS A 804 -33.33 7.60 -6.80
C CYS A 804 -34.76 7.34 -7.29
N CYS A 805 -35.30 6.13 -7.20
CA CYS A 805 -36.63 5.82 -7.74
C CYS A 805 -37.79 6.36 -6.86
N PRO A 806 -38.95 6.69 -7.48
CA PRO A 806 -40.12 7.17 -6.76
C PRO A 806 -40.69 6.12 -5.81
N LYS A 807 -41.45 6.58 -4.81
CA LYS A 807 -42.00 5.77 -3.72
C LYS A 807 -42.83 4.59 -4.23
N GLU A 808 -43.62 4.80 -5.28
CA GLU A 808 -44.47 3.79 -5.93
C GLU A 808 -43.65 2.66 -6.55
N ALA A 809 -42.50 3.00 -7.16
CA ALA A 809 -41.59 2.00 -7.75
C ALA A 809 -40.93 1.14 -6.68
N LEU A 810 -40.55 1.74 -5.54
CA LEU A 810 -40.02 0.99 -4.40
C LEU A 810 -41.03 -0.03 -3.86
N VAL A 811 -42.30 0.38 -3.73
CA VAL A 811 -43.39 -0.50 -3.28
C VAL A 811 -43.62 -1.62 -4.29
N ALA A 812 -43.67 -1.31 -5.59
CA ALA A 812 -43.83 -2.31 -6.64
C ALA A 812 -42.69 -3.35 -6.67
N SER A 813 -41.46 -2.96 -6.33
CA SER A 813 -40.28 -3.83 -6.30
C SER A 813 -39.96 -4.44 -4.93
N SER A 814 -40.90 -4.45 -3.99
CA SER A 814 -40.65 -4.91 -2.60
C SER A 814 -40.04 -6.31 -2.50
N SER A 815 -40.52 -7.27 -3.30
CA SER A 815 -40.01 -8.65 -3.31
C SER A 815 -38.57 -8.74 -3.84
N LEU A 816 -38.23 -7.93 -4.84
CA LEU A 816 -36.88 -7.86 -5.39
C LEU A 816 -35.91 -7.18 -4.43
N LEU A 817 -36.35 -6.11 -3.76
CA LEU A 817 -35.58 -5.40 -2.74
C LEU A 817 -35.29 -6.30 -1.53
N GLU A 818 -36.24 -7.14 -1.14
CA GLU A 818 -36.03 -8.16 -0.11
C GLU A 818 -34.95 -9.17 -0.52
N LEU A 819 -35.04 -9.70 -1.74
CA LEU A 819 -34.06 -10.65 -2.26
C LEU A 819 -32.66 -10.00 -2.38
N SER A 820 -32.56 -8.79 -2.93
CA SER A 820 -31.27 -8.10 -3.05
C SER A 820 -30.64 -7.79 -1.70
N PHE A 821 -31.46 -7.42 -0.71
CA PHE A 821 -30.99 -7.17 0.66
C PHE A 821 -30.46 -8.45 1.33
N GLN A 822 -31.15 -9.58 1.16
CA GLN A 822 -30.66 -10.88 1.64
C GLN A 822 -29.35 -11.31 0.97
N LYS A 823 -29.24 -11.12 -0.36
CA LYS A 823 -28.00 -11.40 -1.11
C LYS A 823 -26.83 -10.55 -0.63
N ALA A 824 -27.07 -9.26 -0.36
CA ALA A 824 -26.06 -8.37 0.18
C ALA A 824 -25.60 -8.78 1.59
N ALA A 825 -26.52 -9.24 2.44
CA ALA A 825 -26.16 -9.81 3.73
C ALA A 825 -25.22 -11.01 3.56
N VAL A 826 -25.55 -11.97 2.69
CA VAL A 826 -24.66 -13.11 2.41
C VAL A 826 -23.30 -12.67 1.87
N CYS A 827 -23.26 -11.82 0.84
CA CYS A 827 -22.00 -11.38 0.24
C CYS A 827 -21.12 -10.54 1.19
N SER A 828 -21.66 -9.98 2.27
CA SER A 828 -20.86 -9.29 3.29
C SER A 828 -19.85 -10.21 4.01
N THR A 829 -20.08 -11.53 3.96
CA THR A 829 -19.19 -12.56 4.52
C THR A 829 -18.11 -13.04 3.54
N ALA A 830 -18.20 -12.69 2.26
CA ALA A 830 -17.28 -13.11 1.19
C ALA A 830 -15.84 -12.66 1.46
N MET A 831 -14.84 -13.52 1.22
CA MET A 831 -13.42 -13.21 1.46
C MET A 831 -12.91 -12.02 0.64
N HIS A 832 -13.44 -11.82 -0.56
CA HIS A 832 -13.10 -10.70 -1.41
C HIS A 832 -13.51 -9.36 -0.80
N ARG A 833 -12.51 -8.51 -0.50
CA ARG A 833 -12.71 -7.26 0.23
C ARG A 833 -13.64 -6.27 -0.47
N GLY A 834 -13.50 -6.10 -1.78
CA GLY A 834 -14.31 -5.13 -2.57
C GLY A 834 -15.80 -5.47 -2.52
N ALA A 835 -16.18 -6.61 -3.09
CA ALA A 835 -17.50 -7.22 -3.01
C ALA A 835 -18.17 -7.16 -1.62
N ALA A 836 -17.47 -7.57 -0.55
CA ALA A 836 -18.02 -7.52 0.81
C ALA A 836 -18.34 -6.08 1.27
N LEU A 837 -17.44 -5.13 1.02
CA LEU A 837 -17.62 -3.72 1.40
C LEU A 837 -18.69 -3.02 0.54
N ALA A 838 -18.82 -3.38 -0.75
CA ALA A 838 -19.88 -2.89 -1.62
C ALA A 838 -21.25 -3.36 -1.14
N ALA A 839 -21.39 -4.66 -0.82
CA ALA A 839 -22.60 -5.22 -0.25
C ALA A 839 -22.99 -4.58 1.09
N MET A 840 -22.02 -4.37 1.99
CA MET A 840 -22.25 -3.64 3.24
C MET A 840 -22.66 -2.18 3.02
N SER A 841 -22.12 -1.54 1.99
CA SER A 841 -22.50 -0.17 1.64
C SER A 841 -23.95 -0.09 1.14
N TYR A 842 -24.39 -1.06 0.33
CA TYR A 842 -25.78 -1.19 -0.06
C TYR A 842 -26.70 -1.46 1.15
N MET A 843 -26.31 -2.34 2.07
CA MET A 843 -27.10 -2.58 3.30
C MET A 843 -27.25 -1.31 4.15
N SER A 844 -26.17 -0.54 4.31
CA SER A 844 -26.22 0.75 5.00
C SER A 844 -27.14 1.73 4.28
N CYS A 845 -27.03 1.83 2.95
CA CYS A 845 -27.90 2.65 2.10
C CYS A 845 -29.38 2.28 2.27
N PHE A 846 -29.70 0.99 2.25
CA PHE A 846 -31.06 0.48 2.45
C PHE A 846 -31.63 0.93 3.80
N LEU A 847 -30.87 0.76 4.89
CA LEU A 847 -31.30 1.17 6.23
C LEU A 847 -31.50 2.68 6.35
N GLU A 848 -30.68 3.49 5.69
CA GLU A 848 -30.87 4.94 5.66
C GLU A 848 -32.15 5.36 4.95
N VAL A 849 -32.47 4.73 3.81
CA VAL A 849 -33.73 4.99 3.09
C VAL A 849 -34.94 4.54 3.93
N VAL A 850 -34.86 3.40 4.61
CA VAL A 850 -35.90 2.95 5.56
C VAL A 850 -36.11 4.00 6.66
N LEU A 851 -35.03 4.50 7.25
CA LEU A 851 -35.10 5.48 8.33
C LEU A 851 -35.71 6.80 7.84
N ALA A 852 -35.29 7.30 6.68
CA ALA A 852 -35.85 8.51 6.09
C ALA A 852 -37.36 8.37 5.86
N ALA A 853 -37.80 7.25 5.26
CA ALA A 853 -39.21 6.99 4.99
C ALA A 853 -40.07 6.92 6.27
N VAL A 854 -39.52 6.36 7.34
CA VAL A 854 -40.20 6.23 8.65
C VAL A 854 -40.20 7.57 9.41
N LEU A 855 -39.15 8.39 9.28
CA LEU A 855 -39.09 9.74 9.85
C LEU A 855 -40.07 10.71 9.18
N GLU A 856 -40.35 10.56 7.89
CA GLU A 856 -41.33 11.39 7.17
C GLU A 856 -42.78 11.16 7.64
N SER A 857 -43.09 10.01 8.25
CA SER A 857 -44.46 9.64 8.67
C SER A 857 -44.50 8.97 10.06
N PRO A 858 -44.21 9.72 11.15
CA PRO A 858 -44.10 9.15 12.50
C PRO A 858 -45.44 8.76 13.14
N GLU A 859 -46.55 9.42 12.74
CA GLU A 859 -47.85 9.35 13.43
C GLU A 859 -48.95 8.60 12.67
N CYS A 860 -48.72 8.22 11.40
CA CYS A 860 -49.73 7.58 10.57
C CYS A 860 -49.10 6.49 9.70
N ILE A 861 -49.74 5.32 9.60
CA ILE A 861 -49.35 4.23 8.70
C ILE A 861 -50.25 4.30 7.45
N PRO A 862 -49.92 5.11 6.42
CA PRO A 862 -50.64 5.05 5.17
C PRO A 862 -50.45 3.66 4.54
N ASN A 863 -51.54 2.91 4.39
CA ASN A 863 -51.56 1.62 3.70
C ASN A 863 -50.95 1.80 2.30
N GLY A 864 -49.90 1.03 1.98
CA GLY A 864 -49.21 1.10 0.68
C GLY A 864 -48.07 2.13 0.60
N SER A 865 -47.64 2.74 1.70
CA SER A 865 -46.46 3.61 1.71
C SER A 865 -45.13 2.85 1.63
N PRO A 866 -44.07 3.44 1.05
CA PRO A 866 -42.76 2.81 0.95
C PRO A 866 -42.16 2.48 2.32
N GLY A 867 -42.45 3.30 3.34
CA GLY A 867 -42.03 3.05 4.72
C GLY A 867 -42.55 1.71 5.25
N VAL A 868 -43.82 1.37 4.97
CA VAL A 868 -44.41 0.08 5.35
C VAL A 868 -43.72 -1.09 4.65
N ALA A 869 -43.52 -0.99 3.33
CA ALA A 869 -42.87 -2.04 2.56
C ALA A 869 -41.44 -2.30 3.04
N LEU A 870 -40.64 -1.25 3.16
CA LEU A 870 -39.21 -1.34 3.51
C LEU A 870 -39.00 -1.80 4.97
N ILE A 871 -39.81 -1.32 5.92
CA ILE A 871 -39.69 -1.76 7.31
C ILE A 871 -40.15 -3.21 7.50
N GLN A 872 -41.14 -3.67 6.71
CA GLN A 872 -41.55 -5.09 6.71
C GLN A 872 -40.48 -6.00 6.12
N ILE A 873 -39.73 -5.54 5.10
CA ILE A 873 -38.55 -6.26 4.59
C ILE A 873 -37.50 -6.37 5.70
N LEU A 874 -37.20 -5.25 6.38
CA LEU A 874 -36.23 -5.25 7.48
C LEU A 874 -36.64 -6.15 8.64
N ALA A 875 -37.92 -6.14 9.03
CA ALA A 875 -38.44 -7.00 10.08
C ALA A 875 -38.31 -8.50 9.75
N ARG A 876 -38.45 -8.87 8.46
CA ARG A 876 -38.30 -10.26 7.99
C ARG A 876 -36.83 -10.68 7.83
N CYS A 877 -35.97 -9.77 7.39
CA CYS A 877 -34.56 -10.07 7.10
C CYS A 877 -33.59 -9.75 8.25
N GLY A 878 -34.05 -9.06 9.30
CA GLY A 878 -33.19 -8.48 10.34
C GLY A 878 -32.34 -9.49 11.10
N GLU A 879 -32.86 -10.69 11.35
CA GLU A 879 -32.09 -11.77 11.98
C GLU A 879 -30.94 -12.25 11.08
N GLY A 880 -31.22 -12.49 9.80
CA GLY A 880 -30.21 -12.91 8.82
C GLY A 880 -29.17 -11.82 8.54
N LEU A 881 -29.59 -10.55 8.54
CA LEU A 881 -28.70 -9.40 8.45
C LEU A 881 -27.71 -9.38 9.62
N LEU A 882 -28.21 -9.44 10.85
CA LEU A 882 -27.39 -9.36 12.05
C LEU A 882 -26.42 -10.55 12.14
N SER A 883 -26.90 -11.74 11.78
CA SER A 883 -26.10 -12.95 11.65
C SER A 883 -24.92 -12.73 10.71
N ASN A 884 -25.18 -12.35 9.45
CA ASN A 884 -24.11 -12.17 8.46
C ASN A 884 -23.14 -11.04 8.82
N VAL A 885 -23.61 -9.93 9.39
CA VAL A 885 -22.72 -8.84 9.85
C VAL A 885 -21.79 -9.33 10.97
N LEU A 886 -22.28 -10.18 11.89
CA LEU A 886 -21.44 -10.76 12.92
C LEU A 886 -20.44 -11.78 12.35
N TYR A 887 -20.86 -12.65 11.43
CA TYR A 887 -19.97 -13.56 10.70
C TYR A 887 -18.88 -12.81 9.92
N ALA A 888 -19.21 -11.65 9.35
CA ALA A 888 -18.26 -10.82 8.63
C ALA A 888 -17.16 -10.24 9.54
N LEU A 889 -17.36 -10.20 10.86
CA LEU A 889 -16.37 -9.77 11.85
C LEU A 889 -15.48 -10.91 12.36
N LEU A 890 -15.56 -12.11 11.76
CA LEU A 890 -14.73 -13.25 12.09
C LEU A 890 -13.66 -13.48 11.00
N GLY A 891 -12.50 -14.02 11.40
CA GLY A 891 -11.43 -14.41 10.49
C GLY A 891 -10.53 -13.26 10.01
N VAL A 892 -9.67 -13.55 9.03
CA VAL A 892 -8.51 -12.71 8.67
C VAL A 892 -8.90 -11.34 8.08
N SER A 893 -10.06 -11.25 7.43
CA SER A 893 -10.56 -10.03 6.76
C SER A 893 -11.42 -9.12 7.66
N ALA A 894 -11.71 -9.54 8.90
CA ALA A 894 -12.64 -8.88 9.82
C ALA A 894 -12.34 -7.39 10.07
N LEU A 895 -11.06 -7.04 10.25
CA LEU A 895 -10.62 -5.67 10.53
C LEU A 895 -11.03 -4.67 9.44
N SER A 896 -11.00 -5.09 8.18
CA SER A 896 -11.39 -4.24 7.05
C SER A 896 -12.89 -3.88 7.06
N ARG A 897 -13.71 -4.68 7.75
CA ARG A 897 -15.19 -4.58 7.77
C ARG A 897 -15.74 -3.93 9.03
N VAL A 898 -14.92 -3.69 10.05
CA VAL A 898 -15.31 -3.10 11.36
C VAL A 898 -16.10 -1.81 11.19
N HIS A 899 -15.64 -0.88 10.34
CA HIS A 899 -16.29 0.41 10.19
C HIS A 899 -17.71 0.29 9.61
N LYS A 900 -17.87 -0.47 8.52
CA LYS A 900 -19.16 -0.66 7.85
C LYS A 900 -20.13 -1.49 8.71
N SER A 901 -19.62 -2.52 9.39
CA SER A 901 -20.42 -3.34 10.32
C SER A 901 -20.96 -2.50 11.47
N ALA A 902 -20.12 -1.64 12.06
CA ALA A 902 -20.56 -0.71 13.09
C ALA A 902 -21.64 0.23 12.57
N THR A 903 -21.49 0.77 11.35
CA THR A 903 -22.48 1.69 10.75
C THR A 903 -23.83 1.01 10.56
N ILE A 904 -23.84 -0.21 10.02
CA ILE A 904 -25.07 -1.00 9.83
C ILE A 904 -25.75 -1.26 11.19
N LEU A 905 -24.99 -1.66 12.20
CA LEU A 905 -25.51 -1.92 13.55
C LEU A 905 -26.05 -0.65 14.22
N GLN A 906 -25.39 0.50 14.02
CA GLN A 906 -25.87 1.80 14.50
C GLN A 906 -27.20 2.19 13.86
N HIS A 907 -27.32 2.04 12.53
CA HIS A 907 -28.57 2.32 11.81
C HIS A 907 -29.70 1.38 12.24
N LEU A 908 -29.41 0.10 12.42
CA LEU A 908 -30.39 -0.89 12.89
C LEU A 908 -30.89 -0.55 14.30
N ALA A 909 -29.99 -0.17 15.21
CA ALA A 909 -30.35 0.26 16.56
C ALA A 909 -31.17 1.55 16.58
N ALA A 910 -30.80 2.53 15.75
CA ALA A 910 -31.56 3.77 15.57
C ALA A 910 -33.00 3.50 15.09
N LEU A 911 -33.16 2.64 14.08
CA LEU A 911 -34.46 2.24 13.56
C LEU A 911 -35.34 1.56 14.62
N CYS A 912 -34.81 0.56 15.34
CA CYS A 912 -35.54 -0.14 16.39
C CYS A 912 -35.93 0.81 17.55
N SER A 913 -35.04 1.71 17.95
CA SER A 913 -35.28 2.70 19.00
C SER A 913 -36.34 3.73 18.61
N PHE A 914 -36.31 4.19 17.34
CA PHE A 914 -37.33 5.10 16.81
C PHE A 914 -38.70 4.42 16.72
N CYS A 915 -38.75 3.18 16.22
CA CYS A 915 -40.01 2.44 16.07
C CYS A 915 -40.66 2.13 17.43
N GLU A 916 -39.87 1.89 18.48
CA GLU A 916 -40.35 1.70 19.85
C GLU A 916 -41.19 2.90 20.37
N ARG A 917 -40.90 4.11 19.88
CA ARG A 917 -41.52 5.37 20.31
C ARG A 917 -42.66 5.83 19.40
N THR A 918 -42.99 5.08 18.35
CA THR A 918 -43.96 5.48 17.32
C THR A 918 -44.98 4.36 17.05
N THR A 919 -45.92 4.61 16.13
CA THR A 919 -46.92 3.60 15.70
C THR A 919 -46.28 2.37 15.02
N TRP A 920 -45.01 2.48 14.64
CA TRP A 920 -44.23 1.43 13.98
C TRP A 920 -43.80 0.27 14.90
N LYS A 921 -43.97 0.41 16.23
CA LYS A 921 -43.64 -0.61 17.25
C LYS A 921 -44.23 -1.99 16.97
N ALA A 922 -45.38 -2.04 16.29
CA ALA A 922 -46.05 -3.29 15.93
C ALA A 922 -45.28 -4.10 14.87
N VAL A 923 -44.40 -3.47 14.08
CA VAL A 923 -43.64 -4.11 13.00
C VAL A 923 -42.19 -4.34 13.41
N LEU A 924 -41.55 -3.34 14.02
CA LEU A 924 -40.17 -3.41 14.47
C LEU A 924 -40.05 -2.72 15.83
N ASN A 925 -39.36 -3.34 16.78
CA ASN A 925 -39.20 -2.78 18.12
C ASN A 925 -37.86 -3.21 18.74
N TRP A 926 -37.54 -2.68 19.92
CA TRP A 926 -36.26 -3.00 20.57
C TRP A 926 -36.14 -4.48 20.93
N SER A 927 -37.26 -5.15 21.23
CA SER A 927 -37.27 -6.58 21.53
C SER A 927 -36.91 -7.45 20.32
N SER A 928 -37.22 -7.00 19.10
CA SER A 928 -36.78 -7.65 17.86
C SER A 928 -35.26 -7.67 17.76
N LEU A 929 -34.58 -6.53 17.95
CA LEU A 929 -33.12 -6.45 17.93
C LEU A 929 -32.47 -7.31 19.02
N CYS A 930 -33.04 -7.30 20.23
CA CYS A 930 -32.59 -8.15 21.33
C CYS A 930 -32.69 -9.64 20.96
N GLY A 931 -33.83 -10.05 20.41
CA GLY A 931 -34.07 -11.43 19.97
C GLY A 931 -33.10 -11.87 18.89
N TRP A 932 -32.88 -11.02 17.87
CA TRP A 932 -31.92 -11.29 16.79
C TRP A 932 -30.51 -11.46 17.32
N LEU A 933 -30.03 -10.55 18.19
CA LEU A 933 -28.66 -10.62 18.72
C LEU A 933 -28.48 -11.88 19.56
N GLN A 934 -29.47 -12.22 20.40
CA GLN A 934 -29.44 -13.44 21.20
C GLN A 934 -29.43 -14.70 20.32
N SER A 935 -30.25 -14.74 19.28
CA SER A 935 -30.31 -15.86 18.34
C SER A 935 -28.97 -16.03 17.61
N THR A 936 -28.47 -14.94 17.02
CA THR A 936 -27.20 -14.91 16.27
C THR A 936 -26.01 -15.36 17.12
N VAL A 937 -25.83 -14.79 18.32
CA VAL A 937 -24.69 -15.12 19.19
C VAL A 937 -24.77 -16.57 19.67
N LYS A 938 -25.98 -17.10 19.92
CA LYS A 938 -26.17 -18.52 20.29
C LYS A 938 -25.98 -19.48 19.13
N SER A 939 -26.24 -19.05 17.89
CA SER A 939 -26.06 -19.87 16.69
C SER A 939 -24.60 -19.96 16.21
N LEU A 940 -23.71 -19.10 16.70
CA LEU A 940 -22.29 -19.18 16.38
C LEU A 940 -21.69 -20.49 16.92
N PRO A 941 -20.92 -21.25 16.12
CA PRO A 941 -20.26 -22.46 16.60
C PRO A 941 -19.33 -22.15 17.79
N SER A 942 -19.26 -23.06 18.77
CA SER A 942 -18.46 -22.88 20.00
C SER A 942 -16.96 -22.69 19.76
N GLU A 943 -16.48 -22.99 18.55
CA GLU A 943 -15.10 -22.79 18.11
C GLU A 943 -14.77 -21.32 17.81
N TYR A 944 -15.79 -20.50 17.54
CA TYR A 944 -15.62 -19.07 17.21
C TYR A 944 -15.71 -18.14 18.42
N LEU A 945 -16.17 -18.60 19.58
CA LEU A 945 -16.32 -17.78 20.79
C LEU A 945 -15.62 -18.47 21.96
N LYS A 946 -14.95 -17.69 22.80
CA LYS A 946 -14.35 -18.18 24.05
C LYS A 946 -15.45 -18.61 25.03
N GLN A 947 -15.10 -19.50 25.95
CA GLN A 947 -16.03 -19.97 26.98
C GLN A 947 -16.56 -18.79 27.80
N GLY A 948 -17.90 -18.62 27.86
CA GLY A 948 -18.57 -17.51 28.56
C GLY A 948 -18.64 -16.19 27.78
N GLU A 949 -18.04 -16.09 26.59
CA GLU A 949 -18.02 -14.86 25.80
C GLU A 949 -19.39 -14.53 25.20
N ALA A 950 -20.15 -15.53 24.75
CA ALA A 950 -21.52 -15.37 24.27
C ALA A 950 -22.44 -14.68 25.30
N GLU A 951 -22.28 -15.02 26.58
CA GLU A 951 -23.07 -14.47 27.69
C GLU A 951 -22.66 -13.03 28.05
N MET A 952 -21.41 -12.65 27.75
CA MET A 952 -20.89 -11.29 27.96
C MET A 952 -21.21 -10.34 26.81
N ILE A 953 -21.15 -10.82 25.56
CA ILE A 953 -21.38 -10.00 24.35
C ILE A 953 -22.79 -9.40 24.36
N ILE A 954 -23.82 -10.20 24.65
CA ILE A 954 -25.22 -9.79 24.55
C ILE A 954 -25.52 -8.55 25.42
N PRO A 955 -25.30 -8.54 26.75
CA PRO A 955 -25.60 -7.36 27.57
C PRO A 955 -24.69 -6.16 27.26
N LEU A 956 -23.43 -6.39 26.90
CA LEU A 956 -22.48 -5.33 26.57
C LEU A 956 -22.87 -4.60 25.27
N TRP A 957 -23.17 -5.35 24.22
CA TRP A 957 -23.49 -4.80 22.91
C TRP A 957 -24.84 -4.11 22.91
N LEU A 958 -25.88 -4.67 23.56
CA LEU A 958 -27.20 -4.05 23.62
C LEU A 958 -27.16 -2.63 24.22
N LYS A 959 -26.44 -2.45 25.33
CA LYS A 959 -26.28 -1.13 25.95
C LYS A 959 -25.61 -0.13 25.02
N VAL A 960 -24.56 -0.58 24.33
CA VAL A 960 -23.76 0.29 23.44
C VAL A 960 -24.53 0.61 22.15
N LEU A 961 -25.33 -0.34 21.64
CA LEU A 961 -26.23 -0.13 20.51
C LEU A 961 -27.32 0.88 20.85
N GLU A 962 -27.87 0.86 22.07
CA GLU A 962 -28.88 1.83 22.52
C GLU A 962 -28.30 3.26 22.53
N ASP A 963 -27.11 3.43 23.11
CA ASP A 963 -26.38 4.70 23.13
C ASP A 963 -26.04 5.17 21.71
N ALA A 964 -25.52 4.27 20.85
CA ALA A 964 -25.11 4.60 19.49
C ALA A 964 -26.30 4.92 18.56
N GLY A 965 -27.41 4.19 18.69
CA GLY A 965 -28.65 4.44 17.96
C GLY A 965 -29.28 5.76 18.39
N SER A 966 -29.26 6.07 19.69
CA SER A 966 -29.70 7.37 20.20
C SER A 966 -28.85 8.52 19.65
N ASP A 967 -27.51 8.42 19.71
CA ASP A 967 -26.60 9.43 19.14
C ASP A 967 -26.92 9.72 17.67
N TYR A 968 -27.20 8.68 16.88
CA TYR A 968 -27.52 8.80 15.46
C TYR A 968 -28.89 9.44 15.20
N LEU A 969 -29.91 9.11 15.99
CA LEU A 969 -31.23 9.75 15.86
C LEU A 969 -31.15 11.24 16.19
N HIS A 970 -30.43 11.62 17.25
CA HIS A 970 -30.26 13.03 17.63
C HIS A 970 -29.56 13.84 16.54
N SER A 971 -28.59 13.25 15.82
CA SER A 971 -27.92 13.94 14.71
C SER A 971 -28.81 14.11 13.48
N ARG A 972 -29.79 13.23 13.28
CA ARG A 972 -30.77 13.31 12.17
C ARG A 972 -31.97 14.20 12.47
N THR A 973 -32.34 14.42 13.75
CA THR A 973 -33.50 15.23 14.14
C THR A 973 -33.16 16.66 14.59
N GLY A 974 -31.88 17.06 14.63
CA GLY A 974 -31.44 18.40 15.05
C GLY A 974 -31.36 19.43 13.90
N ASP A 975 -31.61 20.71 14.20
CA ASP A 975 -31.72 21.83 13.23
C ASP A 975 -30.44 22.15 12.40
N ASN A 976 -29.30 21.52 12.67
CA ASN A 976 -28.02 21.78 11.97
C ASN A 976 -27.75 20.74 10.86
N ILE A 977 -28.61 20.70 9.84
CA ILE A 977 -28.54 19.71 8.74
C ILE A 977 -27.42 20.00 7.73
N ILE A 978 -26.80 21.20 7.75
CA ILE A 978 -26.11 21.67 6.54
C ILE A 978 -24.64 21.24 6.40
N ASN A 979 -23.87 20.84 7.41
CA ASN A 979 -22.42 20.68 7.17
C ASN A 979 -21.65 19.44 7.65
N HIS A 980 -22.19 18.47 8.41
CA HIS A 980 -21.44 17.22 8.65
C HIS A 980 -22.37 16.01 8.89
N GLN A 981 -22.54 15.17 7.86
CA GLN A 981 -23.12 13.82 8.00
C GLN A 981 -22.12 12.87 8.69
N GLY A 982 -21.96 13.04 9.99
CA GLY A 982 -20.98 12.30 10.77
C GLY A 982 -21.45 10.91 11.19
N TYR A 983 -21.27 9.89 10.35
CA TYR A 983 -21.33 8.49 10.80
C TYR A 983 -20.40 8.28 11.99
N MET A 984 -20.79 7.49 12.99
CA MET A 984 -19.98 7.20 14.19
C MET A 984 -19.63 8.43 15.05
N GLN A 985 -20.30 9.57 14.88
CA GLN A 985 -20.15 10.70 15.79
C GLN A 985 -20.94 10.47 17.09
N GLY A 986 -20.50 11.09 18.18
CA GLY A 986 -21.03 10.86 19.52
C GLY A 986 -20.22 9.87 20.37
N LYS A 987 -20.59 9.73 21.64
CA LYS A 987 -19.90 8.85 22.60
C LYS A 987 -20.30 7.39 22.39
N GLY A 988 -21.57 7.12 22.11
CA GLY A 988 -22.11 5.81 21.79
C GLY A 988 -21.54 5.26 20.49
N GLY A 989 -21.57 6.04 19.39
CA GLY A 989 -21.02 5.62 18.10
C GLY A 989 -19.53 5.22 18.16
N ARG A 990 -18.70 6.03 18.82
CA ARG A 990 -17.27 5.71 19.04
C ARG A 990 -17.06 4.46 19.91
N THR A 991 -17.92 4.27 20.91
CA THR A 991 -17.86 3.10 21.79
C THR A 991 -18.27 1.83 21.04
N LEU A 992 -19.30 1.90 20.19
CA LEU A 992 -19.72 0.80 19.31
C LEU A 992 -18.60 0.38 18.37
N LYS A 993 -17.96 1.33 17.68
CA LYS A 993 -16.83 1.04 16.78
C LYS A 993 -15.66 0.40 17.52
N ARG A 994 -15.37 0.84 18.75
CA ARG A 994 -14.30 0.25 19.59
C ARG A 994 -14.63 -1.20 19.94
N ILE A 995 -15.81 -1.48 20.48
CA ILE A 995 -16.18 -2.84 20.90
C ILE A 995 -16.24 -3.81 19.71
N ILE A 996 -16.73 -3.37 18.55
CA ILE A 996 -16.71 -4.17 17.33
C ILE A 996 -15.27 -4.43 16.85
N ARG A 997 -14.37 -3.44 16.99
CA ARG A 997 -12.94 -3.63 16.69
C ARG A 997 -12.32 -4.65 17.64
N ASP A 998 -12.53 -4.50 18.94
CA ASP A 998 -11.99 -5.40 19.96
C ASP A 998 -12.48 -6.84 19.72
N PHE A 999 -13.75 -7.00 19.33
CA PHE A 999 -14.31 -8.28 18.91
C PHE A 999 -13.63 -8.83 17.64
N ALA A 1000 -13.47 -8.03 16.59
CA ALA A 1000 -12.79 -8.46 15.36
C ALA A 1000 -11.30 -8.82 15.58
N GLU A 1001 -10.58 -8.06 16.42
CA GLU A 1001 -9.18 -8.30 16.76
C GLU A 1001 -9.00 -9.61 17.54
N SER A 1002 -9.87 -9.85 18.53
CA SER A 1002 -9.83 -11.06 19.34
C SER A 1002 -10.19 -12.34 18.57
N HIS A 1003 -10.87 -12.22 17.43
CA HIS A 1003 -11.33 -13.34 16.58
C HIS A 1003 -10.68 -13.40 15.20
N ARG A 1004 -9.59 -12.63 14.99
CA ARG A 1004 -8.85 -12.57 13.72
C ARG A 1004 -8.29 -13.93 13.28
N ASN A 1005 -7.96 -14.79 14.23
CA ASN A 1005 -7.33 -16.10 14.01
C ASN A 1005 -8.32 -17.28 14.12
N ALA A 1006 -9.63 -17.02 14.20
CA ALA A 1006 -10.62 -18.09 14.18
C ALA A 1006 -10.57 -18.81 12.81
N PRO A 1007 -10.65 -20.15 12.77
CA PRO A 1007 -10.56 -20.91 11.53
C PRO A 1007 -11.63 -20.44 10.54
N THR A 1008 -11.22 -20.10 9.32
CA THR A 1008 -12.16 -19.84 8.23
C THR A 1008 -12.81 -21.17 7.81
N PRO A 1009 -14.12 -21.25 7.59
CA PRO A 1009 -14.76 -22.48 7.18
C PRO A 1009 -14.23 -22.92 5.80
N CYS A 1010 -13.87 -24.20 5.66
CA CYS A 1010 -13.86 -24.83 4.35
C CYS A 1010 -15.30 -24.83 3.81
N PRO A 1011 -15.54 -24.44 2.55
CA PRO A 1011 -16.87 -24.53 1.97
C PRO A 1011 -17.28 -26.00 1.88
N SER A 1012 -18.43 -26.35 2.46
CA SER A 1012 -19.18 -27.56 2.13
C SER A 1012 -20.06 -27.32 0.93
#